data_AF-A0A455SM31-F1
#
_entry.id   AF-A0A455SM31-F1
#
_cell.length_a   1.000
_cell.length_b   1.000
_cell.length_c   1.000
_cell.angle_alpha   90.00
_cell.angle_beta   90.00
_cell.angle_gamma   90.00
#
_symmetry.space_group_name_H-M   'P 1'
#
loop_
_entity.id
_entity.type
_entity.pdbx_description
1 polymer ?
#
loop_
_entity_poly.entity_id
_entity_poly.type
_entity_poly.pdbx_seq_one_letter_code
_entity_poly.pdbx_strand_id
1 'polypeptide(L)'
;MEQYSNKEHNPHAPYTGTTDRLTTEQNGNAKGPVKGPTRPLIEDTPAEEARYTIVAGPPQHERGVARLDAAAITRLGCQIGDIVLITGKRTTAARLLPGQQRDSIVLHRGIILNSASKPGEQVTVRKANNVADADEISLLPLNAQGTPLKPDSPLLLRFLTGLPVTIGDVLSVPFSGSTPTDFLVIGTTPSTPIYKVSANESERQPEQETGTDAVIIQANTAIRIQTRDTITLDTTAVGYKDIGGLDKELQRIREMVELPLKFPAVFDRVGIEPPKGVLLYGPPGTGKTMIARAMANETNSAFYVINGPEVINKFYGESEQKLRNIFQEAQQNAPSIIFIDELDALAPKRPETGGEVERRIVGQLLALMDGLTSRGQVVLIGATNQPNALDPAIRRPGRFDREIPLRVPDIRGRIEVLKIHSRNAALAPDVDFNRLAQMTPGFVGADLAALCREAAMVALRRNLPRINELLQGGFIPYETLVNLQITMNDFQTALREIEPSTIREVYVEVSETSWDDVGGLQKVKDMLTESVEWPLLYPDLYEKARVTPPRGILLAGPPGSGKTLLARALANQCDASFISIKGPELLSKWVGESERGIREIFRRAKHAAPCIIFFDEIDALAMRRSSDTGADGSVGARIIAQLLTEMDGIEGREGIIVLAATNRPELIDPALLRPGRFDLVVELDYPNEEERRAIFEVHMRERPIAPDVTAEDLARRTEGRSGADIEAICRRAALLALREQTSLKQGKALPKPEVVASEVQQAVETTEQAQEEAQPPTTAELTSMFLIRAEHFELAIQEQTERYEAQQKKEEKQQKLERGRERLLEMAADRDNPQAPDLSTAAPLLMLVKDARFWMGIAIAVLVILLILQMFFLRG
;
A
#
# COMPACT_ATOMS: atom_id res chain seq x y z
N MET A 1 -26.81 -53.30 13.85
CA MET A 1 -26.87 -52.93 12.42
C MET A 1 -25.43 -52.73 11.97
N GLU A 2 -24.66 -53.81 11.95
CA GLU A 2 -24.37 -54.67 10.78
C GLU A 2 -23.36 -54.02 9.81
N GLN A 3 -22.22 -54.60 9.41
CA GLN A 3 -21.33 -55.65 9.94
C GLN A 3 -20.17 -55.89 8.91
N TYR A 4 -18.93 -56.17 9.40
CA TYR A 4 -17.83 -56.98 8.79
C TYR A 4 -17.18 -56.57 7.43
N SER A 5 -15.95 -56.92 7.02
CA SER A 5 -14.72 -57.51 7.61
C SER A 5 -13.63 -57.65 6.52
N ASN A 6 -12.37 -57.70 6.97
CA ASN A 6 -11.08 -58.11 6.38
C ASN A 6 -10.97 -59.08 5.17
N LYS A 7 -9.89 -58.83 4.39
CA LYS A 7 -8.82 -59.74 3.86
C LYS A 7 -9.03 -60.72 2.66
N GLU A 8 -7.98 -60.67 1.82
CA GLU A 8 -7.21 -61.75 1.13
C GLU A 8 -7.60 -62.33 -0.26
N HIS A 9 -6.61 -62.26 -1.17
CA HIS A 9 -6.10 -63.22 -2.18
C HIS A 9 -7.03 -63.97 -3.17
N ASN A 10 -6.59 -63.91 -4.45
CA ASN A 10 -6.83 -64.75 -5.67
C ASN A 10 -7.18 -66.24 -5.41
N PRO A 11 -7.77 -67.07 -6.33
CA PRO A 11 -7.40 -67.21 -7.76
C PRO A 11 -8.49 -67.72 -8.78
N HIS A 12 -8.04 -67.91 -10.03
CA HIS A 12 -8.45 -68.88 -11.09
C HIS A 12 -9.11 -68.40 -12.41
N ALA A 13 -8.33 -68.63 -13.49
CA ALA A 13 -8.73 -68.89 -14.89
C ALA A 13 -9.41 -70.30 -15.03
N PRO A 14 -9.85 -70.84 -16.20
CA PRO A 14 -8.98 -71.17 -17.35
C PRO A 14 -9.65 -71.33 -18.76
N TYR A 15 -8.84 -71.78 -19.74
CA TYR A 15 -9.05 -72.61 -20.95
C TYR A 15 -8.41 -71.98 -22.21
N THR A 16 -7.58 -72.59 -23.06
CA THR A 16 -6.81 -73.86 -23.25
C THR A 16 -6.13 -73.71 -24.63
N GLY A 17 -5.02 -74.33 -25.06
CA GLY A 17 -4.14 -75.39 -24.58
C GLY A 17 -2.92 -75.49 -25.54
N THR A 18 -1.72 -75.83 -25.04
CA THR A 18 -1.00 -77.14 -25.10
C THR A 18 -0.06 -77.32 -26.31
N THR A 19 1.27 -77.18 -26.13
CA THR A 19 2.35 -78.22 -25.98
C THR A 19 3.02 -78.55 -27.34
N ASP A 20 4.32 -78.81 -27.55
CA ASP A 20 5.54 -78.95 -26.74
C ASP A 20 6.76 -78.92 -27.72
N ARG A 21 7.95 -78.56 -27.21
CA ARG A 21 9.33 -79.00 -27.54
C ARG A 21 9.98 -79.02 -28.97
N LEU A 22 11.24 -78.55 -28.97
CA LEU A 22 12.49 -79.06 -29.60
C LEU A 22 12.89 -78.73 -31.07
N THR A 23 14.05 -78.04 -31.16
CA THR A 23 15.25 -78.21 -32.05
C THR A 23 15.18 -78.26 -33.59
N THR A 24 16.07 -77.43 -34.18
CA THR A 24 16.99 -77.66 -35.34
C THR A 24 16.48 -77.98 -36.75
N GLU A 25 16.99 -77.16 -37.69
CA GLU A 25 17.62 -77.54 -38.97
C GLU A 25 16.79 -77.92 -40.23
N GLN A 26 17.30 -77.35 -41.33
CA GLN A 26 17.39 -77.87 -42.71
C GLN A 26 16.26 -77.68 -43.75
N ASN A 27 16.63 -76.85 -44.75
CA ASN A 27 16.62 -77.09 -46.20
C ASN A 27 15.33 -77.48 -46.95
N GLY A 28 15.09 -76.79 -48.08
CA GLY A 28 14.47 -77.43 -49.25
C GLY A 28 13.62 -76.57 -50.19
N ASN A 29 14.27 -75.77 -51.03
CA ASN A 29 14.00 -75.54 -52.47
C ASN A 29 12.62 -75.91 -53.09
N ALA A 30 11.98 -74.95 -53.78
CA ALA A 30 11.91 -74.88 -55.26
C ALA A 30 10.60 -74.29 -55.86
N LYS A 31 10.80 -73.50 -56.93
CA LYS A 31 9.91 -73.12 -58.07
C LYS A 31 9.21 -71.74 -58.01
N GLY A 32 9.75 -70.79 -58.77
CA GLY A 32 9.03 -69.60 -59.29
C GLY A 32 8.23 -69.94 -60.57
N PRO A 33 8.07 -69.01 -61.55
CA PRO A 33 8.13 -67.55 -61.49
C PRO A 33 7.03 -66.85 -62.35
N VAL A 34 6.56 -65.64 -62.01
CA VAL A 34 5.99 -64.69 -63.01
C VAL A 34 6.24 -63.22 -62.64
N LYS A 35 7.11 -62.59 -63.45
CA LYS A 35 7.33 -61.18 -63.85
C LYS A 35 6.28 -60.14 -63.38
N GLY A 36 6.59 -58.89 -62.97
CA GLY A 36 7.76 -57.99 -63.00
C GLY A 36 7.26 -56.57 -62.59
N PRO A 37 8.00 -55.44 -62.68
CA PRO A 37 9.44 -55.22 -62.86
C PRO A 37 10.13 -54.70 -61.58
N THR A 38 11.45 -54.89 -61.53
CA THR A 38 12.41 -54.41 -60.53
C THR A 38 12.62 -52.88 -60.56
N ARG A 39 12.68 -52.26 -59.36
CA ARG A 39 13.57 -51.13 -58.97
C ARG A 39 13.65 -51.05 -57.42
N PRO A 40 14.78 -50.63 -56.85
CA PRO A 40 15.78 -51.55 -56.31
C PRO A 40 15.79 -51.62 -54.78
N LEU A 41 16.47 -52.66 -54.29
CA LEU A 41 16.99 -52.81 -52.93
C LEU A 41 17.63 -51.50 -52.45
N ILE A 42 17.25 -51.03 -51.27
CA ILE A 42 18.04 -50.03 -50.54
C ILE A 42 19.00 -50.83 -49.66
N GLU A 43 20.27 -50.83 -50.06
CA GLU A 43 21.39 -51.26 -49.25
C GLU A 43 21.49 -50.36 -48.02
N ASP A 44 21.56 -50.94 -46.82
CA ASP A 44 21.82 -50.23 -45.57
C ASP A 44 23.29 -49.76 -45.53
N THR A 45 23.56 -48.63 -46.17
CA THR A 45 24.76 -47.83 -45.93
C THR A 45 24.62 -47.08 -44.60
N PRO A 46 25.69 -46.96 -43.78
CA PRO A 46 25.65 -46.11 -42.59
C PRO A 46 25.31 -44.68 -43.00
N ALA A 47 24.17 -44.17 -42.52
CA ALA A 47 23.80 -42.80 -42.77
C ALA A 47 24.66 -41.89 -41.87
N GLU A 48 25.49 -41.03 -42.48
CA GLU A 48 26.30 -40.03 -41.75
C GLU A 48 25.44 -39.04 -40.95
N GLU A 49 24.17 -38.89 -41.31
CA GLU A 49 23.18 -38.06 -40.61
C GLU A 49 21.83 -38.80 -40.47
N ALA A 50 21.21 -38.71 -39.29
CA ALA A 50 19.89 -39.29 -39.04
C ALA A 50 18.96 -38.32 -38.32
N ARG A 51 17.65 -38.43 -38.58
CA ARG A 51 16.59 -37.60 -37.99
C ARG A 51 15.93 -38.29 -36.81
N TYR A 52 15.77 -37.56 -35.70
CA TYR A 52 15.13 -38.06 -34.49
C TYR A 52 14.14 -37.04 -33.93
N THR A 53 13.06 -37.52 -33.31
CA THR A 53 12.09 -36.65 -32.64
C THR A 53 12.58 -36.30 -31.23
N ILE A 54 12.53 -35.02 -30.85
CA ILE A 54 12.98 -34.55 -29.54
C ILE A 54 11.99 -34.95 -28.44
N VAL A 55 12.51 -35.57 -27.39
CA VAL A 55 11.82 -35.76 -26.11
C VAL A 55 12.57 -35.00 -25.01
N ALA A 56 11.84 -34.26 -24.17
CA ALA A 56 12.45 -33.51 -23.09
C ALA A 56 12.92 -34.46 -21.96
N GLY A 57 14.19 -34.36 -21.59
CA GLY A 57 14.77 -35.13 -20.47
C GLY A 57 14.42 -34.53 -19.10
N PRO A 58 14.54 -35.32 -18.02
CA PRO A 58 14.29 -34.87 -16.65
C PRO A 58 15.30 -33.79 -16.20
N PRO A 59 14.89 -32.80 -15.38
CA PRO A 59 15.68 -31.61 -15.06
C PRO A 59 16.90 -31.84 -14.15
N GLN A 60 17.09 -33.03 -13.59
CA GLN A 60 18.11 -33.33 -12.57
C GLN A 60 19.32 -34.13 -13.07
N HIS A 61 19.36 -34.54 -14.35
CA HIS A 61 20.46 -35.37 -14.87
C HIS A 61 21.49 -34.55 -15.67
N GLU A 62 22.72 -35.05 -15.65
CA GLU A 62 23.94 -34.60 -16.34
C GLU A 62 23.72 -33.59 -17.49
N ARG A 63 24.27 -32.40 -17.31
CA ARG A 63 24.15 -31.27 -18.25
C ARG A 63 24.93 -31.54 -19.54
N GLY A 64 24.42 -31.09 -20.68
CA GLY A 64 25.10 -31.23 -21.98
C GLY A 64 25.03 -32.63 -22.59
N VAL A 65 24.07 -33.47 -22.15
CA VAL A 65 23.90 -34.85 -22.62
C VAL A 65 22.71 -35.00 -23.56
N ALA A 66 22.90 -35.79 -24.60
CA ALA A 66 21.87 -36.31 -25.49
C ALA A 66 21.79 -37.84 -25.37
N ARG A 67 20.59 -38.41 -25.19
CA ARG A 67 20.42 -39.87 -25.07
C ARG A 67 19.73 -40.47 -26.28
N LEU A 68 20.34 -41.50 -26.87
CA LEU A 68 19.81 -42.27 -28.01
C LEU A 68 19.79 -43.77 -27.70
N ASP A 69 18.88 -44.51 -28.34
CA ASP A 69 18.85 -45.97 -28.28
C ASP A 69 20.15 -46.60 -28.82
N ALA A 70 20.55 -47.74 -28.28
CA ALA A 70 21.77 -48.45 -28.68
C ALA A 70 21.80 -48.74 -30.19
N ALA A 71 20.66 -49.10 -30.79
CA ALA A 71 20.55 -49.32 -32.23
C ALA A 71 20.69 -48.04 -33.07
N ALA A 72 20.33 -46.87 -32.52
CA ALA A 72 20.51 -45.57 -33.16
C ALA A 72 21.97 -45.10 -33.09
N ILE A 73 22.65 -45.38 -31.97
CA ILE A 73 24.08 -45.08 -31.78
C ILE A 73 24.94 -45.86 -32.78
N THR A 74 24.66 -47.14 -32.99
CA THR A 74 25.36 -47.97 -33.98
C THR A 74 25.09 -47.51 -35.42
N ARG A 75 23.86 -47.07 -35.73
CA ARG A 75 23.50 -46.53 -37.06
C ARG A 75 24.28 -45.26 -37.42
N LEU A 76 24.57 -44.43 -36.43
CA LEU A 76 25.35 -43.18 -36.59
C LEU A 76 26.88 -43.38 -36.60
N GLY A 77 27.38 -44.60 -36.38
CA GLY A 77 28.83 -44.85 -36.28
C GLY A 77 29.49 -44.22 -35.04
N CYS A 78 28.72 -43.95 -33.99
CA CYS A 78 29.20 -43.33 -32.74
C CYS A 78 29.47 -44.39 -31.65
N GLN A 79 30.37 -44.08 -30.73
CA GLN A 79 30.53 -44.80 -29.46
C GLN A 79 29.86 -44.04 -28.31
N ILE A 80 29.61 -44.74 -27.20
CA ILE A 80 29.08 -44.11 -25.99
C ILE A 80 30.11 -43.10 -25.48
N GLY A 81 29.70 -41.85 -25.27
CA GLY A 81 30.56 -40.76 -24.84
C GLY A 81 31.08 -39.87 -25.98
N ASP A 82 30.90 -40.26 -27.25
CA ASP A 82 31.24 -39.41 -28.40
C ASP A 82 30.41 -38.12 -28.41
N ILE A 83 30.95 -37.08 -29.02
CA ILE A 83 30.27 -35.79 -29.18
C ILE A 83 29.57 -35.77 -30.54
N VAL A 84 28.30 -35.38 -30.48
CA VAL A 84 27.42 -35.26 -31.64
C VAL A 84 26.97 -33.82 -31.82
N LEU A 85 26.79 -33.43 -33.07
CA LEU A 85 26.18 -32.17 -33.44
C LEU A 85 24.70 -32.39 -33.70
N ILE A 86 23.88 -31.58 -33.05
CA ILE A 86 22.43 -31.61 -33.14
C ILE A 86 22.00 -30.34 -33.87
N THR A 87 21.45 -30.52 -35.06
CA THR A 87 20.97 -29.43 -35.92
C THR A 87 19.45 -29.42 -35.92
N GLY A 88 18.90 -28.40 -35.26
CA GLY A 88 17.51 -27.98 -35.39
C GLY A 88 17.44 -26.71 -36.26
N LYS A 89 16.90 -25.62 -35.72
CA LYS A 89 17.01 -24.28 -36.33
C LYS A 89 18.41 -23.68 -36.23
N ARG A 90 19.20 -24.25 -35.31
CA ARG A 90 20.59 -23.95 -35.04
C ARG A 90 21.32 -25.25 -34.66
N THR A 91 22.59 -25.33 -35.00
CA THR A 91 23.47 -26.44 -34.63
C THR A 91 24.12 -26.20 -33.26
N THR A 92 24.15 -27.24 -32.42
CA THR A 92 24.80 -27.23 -31.09
C THR A 92 25.45 -28.59 -30.82
N ALA A 93 26.38 -28.65 -29.86
CA ALA A 93 27.10 -29.89 -29.51
C ALA A 93 26.57 -30.54 -28.24
N ALA A 94 26.55 -31.87 -28.20
CA ALA A 94 26.14 -32.63 -27.02
C ALA A 94 26.93 -33.94 -26.89
N ARG A 95 27.09 -34.42 -25.65
CA ARG A 95 27.68 -35.74 -25.37
C ARG A 95 26.63 -36.83 -25.49
N LEU A 96 26.94 -37.90 -26.21
CA LEU A 96 26.03 -39.00 -26.47
C LEU A 96 26.08 -40.06 -25.35
N LEU A 97 24.92 -40.39 -24.77
CA LEU A 97 24.74 -41.47 -23.79
C LEU A 97 23.63 -42.44 -24.22
N PRO A 98 23.61 -43.68 -23.70
CA PRO A 98 22.54 -44.63 -24.03
C PRO A 98 21.19 -44.22 -23.41
N GLY A 99 20.13 -44.31 -24.19
CA GLY A 99 18.73 -44.08 -23.83
C GLY A 99 17.85 -45.28 -24.13
N GLN A 100 16.64 -45.32 -23.56
CA GLN A 100 15.72 -46.46 -23.72
C GLN A 100 14.65 -46.29 -24.81
N GLN A 101 14.51 -45.09 -25.40
CA GLN A 101 13.45 -44.81 -26.38
C GLN A 101 13.95 -45.01 -27.81
N ARG A 102 13.20 -45.79 -28.60
CA ARG A 102 13.48 -46.03 -30.03
C ARG A 102 13.02 -44.85 -30.88
N ASP A 103 13.88 -44.45 -31.82
CA ASP A 103 13.66 -43.38 -32.81
C ASP A 103 13.32 -41.98 -32.24
N SER A 104 13.55 -41.76 -30.94
CA SER A 104 13.53 -40.45 -30.31
C SER A 104 14.84 -40.14 -29.60
N ILE A 105 15.17 -38.84 -29.52
CA ILE A 105 16.34 -38.35 -28.81
C ILE A 105 15.90 -37.61 -27.56
N VAL A 106 16.41 -38.05 -26.40
CA VAL A 106 16.15 -37.36 -25.14
C VAL A 106 17.20 -36.28 -24.95
N LEU A 107 16.77 -35.02 -25.01
CA LEU A 107 17.64 -33.85 -24.87
C LEU A 107 17.40 -33.13 -23.54
N HIS A 108 18.49 -32.68 -22.93
CA HIS A 108 18.43 -31.79 -21.78
C HIS A 108 17.88 -30.40 -22.17
N ARG A 109 17.18 -29.72 -21.25
CA ARG A 109 16.55 -28.41 -21.47
C ARG A 109 17.50 -27.36 -22.06
N GLY A 110 18.77 -27.35 -21.62
CA GLY A 110 19.80 -26.44 -22.14
C GLY A 110 20.13 -26.66 -23.62
N ILE A 111 20.17 -27.92 -24.08
CA ILE A 111 20.44 -28.25 -25.49
C ILE A 111 19.24 -27.88 -26.36
N ILE A 112 18.02 -28.13 -25.87
CA ILE A 112 16.78 -27.75 -26.58
C ILE A 112 16.73 -26.23 -26.79
N LEU A 113 17.16 -25.45 -25.79
CA LEU A 113 17.27 -24.00 -25.88
C LEU A 113 18.33 -23.59 -26.91
N ASN A 114 19.51 -24.22 -26.89
CA ASN A 114 20.63 -23.91 -27.80
C ASN A 114 20.36 -24.31 -29.25
N SER A 115 19.66 -25.42 -29.50
CA SER A 115 19.23 -25.84 -30.84
C SER A 115 18.00 -25.05 -31.35
N ALA A 116 17.48 -24.13 -30.53
CA ALA A 116 16.27 -23.34 -30.78
C ALA A 116 15.07 -24.17 -31.24
N SER A 117 14.94 -25.40 -30.70
CA SER A 117 13.93 -26.39 -31.10
C SER A 117 12.88 -26.58 -30.00
N LYS A 118 11.72 -27.14 -30.34
CA LYS A 118 10.67 -27.49 -29.38
C LYS A 118 10.61 -29.01 -29.13
N PRO A 119 10.21 -29.47 -27.93
CA PRO A 119 9.91 -30.87 -27.70
C PRO A 119 8.84 -31.35 -28.70
N GLY A 120 9.07 -32.48 -29.38
CA GLY A 120 8.22 -33.00 -30.46
C GLY A 120 8.64 -32.60 -31.88
N GLU A 121 9.61 -31.71 -32.05
CA GLU A 121 10.20 -31.36 -33.35
C GLU A 121 11.26 -32.40 -33.76
N GLN A 122 11.51 -32.56 -35.07
CA GLN A 122 12.57 -33.43 -35.56
C GLN A 122 13.89 -32.66 -35.64
N VAL A 123 14.97 -33.28 -35.16
CA VAL A 123 16.34 -32.76 -35.28
C VAL A 123 17.21 -33.73 -36.06
N THR A 124 18.16 -33.18 -36.79
CA THR A 124 19.21 -33.97 -37.46
C THR A 124 20.41 -34.10 -36.53
N VAL A 125 20.95 -35.31 -36.43
CA VAL A 125 22.09 -35.62 -35.56
C VAL A 125 23.19 -36.21 -36.41
N ARG A 126 24.40 -35.65 -36.29
CA ARG A 126 25.62 -36.11 -36.96
C ARG A 126 26.77 -36.24 -35.99
N LYS A 127 27.74 -37.11 -36.28
CA LYS A 127 28.97 -37.23 -35.49
C LYS A 127 29.86 -36.00 -35.70
N ALA A 128 30.46 -35.47 -34.63
CA ALA A 128 31.49 -34.44 -34.77
C ALA A 128 32.81 -35.10 -35.20
N ASN A 129 33.45 -34.59 -36.26
CA ASN A 129 34.64 -35.20 -36.83
C ASN A 129 35.92 -34.67 -36.19
N ASN A 130 35.94 -33.40 -35.77
CA ASN A 130 37.09 -32.83 -35.08
C ASN A 130 36.71 -32.10 -33.78
N VAL A 131 37.07 -32.70 -32.64
CA VAL A 131 36.80 -32.16 -31.30
C VAL A 131 38.11 -31.91 -30.58
N ALA A 132 38.28 -30.69 -30.07
CA ALA A 132 39.45 -30.28 -29.31
C ALA A 132 39.08 -29.83 -27.89
N ASP A 133 40.08 -29.75 -27.01
CA ASP A 133 39.93 -29.17 -25.68
C ASP A 133 40.05 -27.64 -25.74
N ALA A 134 39.31 -26.94 -24.88
CA ALA A 134 39.34 -25.48 -24.84
C ALA A 134 40.58 -24.96 -24.11
N ASP A 135 41.38 -24.15 -24.79
CA ASP A 135 42.44 -23.37 -24.16
C ASP A 135 41.85 -22.11 -23.49
N GLU A 136 40.96 -21.40 -24.19
CA GLU A 136 40.27 -20.20 -23.68
C GLU A 136 38.82 -20.10 -24.20
N ILE A 137 37.92 -19.60 -23.37
CA ILE A 137 36.52 -19.34 -23.72
C ILE A 137 36.14 -17.92 -23.30
N SER A 138 35.57 -17.16 -24.23
CA SER A 138 35.00 -15.86 -23.98
C SER A 138 33.49 -15.97 -23.73
N LEU A 139 33.03 -15.50 -22.57
CA LEU A 139 31.64 -15.55 -22.12
C LEU A 139 31.06 -14.14 -21.96
N LEU A 140 29.77 -14.00 -22.28
CA LEU A 140 29.00 -12.78 -22.10
C LEU A 140 27.79 -13.05 -21.21
N PRO A 141 27.66 -12.44 -20.01
CA PRO A 141 26.48 -12.61 -19.19
C PRO A 141 25.27 -11.95 -19.86
N LEU A 142 24.15 -12.68 -19.96
CA LEU A 142 22.89 -12.17 -20.49
C LEU A 142 22.02 -11.54 -19.38
N ASN A 143 22.16 -12.00 -18.13
CA ASN A 143 21.29 -11.61 -17.00
C ASN A 143 22.07 -11.08 -15.76
N ALA A 144 23.20 -10.38 -15.94
CA ALA A 144 23.95 -9.82 -14.80
C ALA A 144 23.36 -8.49 -14.33
N GLN A 145 22.26 -8.53 -13.56
CA GLN A 145 21.85 -7.41 -12.70
C GLN A 145 22.41 -7.64 -11.29
N GLY A 146 23.71 -7.40 -11.12
CA GLY A 146 24.42 -7.62 -9.87
C GLY A 146 25.91 -7.37 -10.03
N THR A 147 26.61 -7.17 -8.91
CA THR A 147 28.04 -6.83 -8.81
C THR A 147 28.90 -7.55 -9.85
N PRO A 148 29.87 -6.87 -10.48
CA PRO A 148 30.70 -7.47 -11.52
C PRO A 148 31.42 -8.70 -10.95
N LEU A 149 30.98 -9.89 -11.38
CA LEU A 149 31.67 -11.15 -11.13
C LEU A 149 33.08 -11.00 -11.73
N LYS A 150 34.11 -11.11 -10.87
CA LYS A 150 35.49 -11.16 -11.37
C LYS A 150 35.64 -12.37 -12.31
N PRO A 151 36.40 -12.23 -13.43
CA PRO A 151 36.56 -13.27 -14.44
C PRO A 151 37.09 -14.62 -13.91
N ASP A 152 37.82 -14.60 -12.80
CA ASP A 152 38.61 -15.74 -12.31
C ASP A 152 37.93 -16.54 -11.19
N SER A 153 36.64 -16.86 -11.32
CA SER A 153 35.99 -17.71 -10.31
C SER A 153 36.23 -19.21 -10.62
N PRO A 154 37.03 -19.95 -9.83
CA PRO A 154 37.18 -21.40 -9.98
C PRO A 154 35.86 -22.16 -9.79
N LEU A 155 34.84 -21.51 -9.21
CA LEU A 155 33.49 -22.04 -9.08
C LEU A 155 32.79 -22.17 -10.43
N LEU A 156 32.99 -21.21 -11.34
CA LEU A 156 32.36 -21.20 -12.65
C LEU A 156 32.94 -22.33 -13.53
N LEU A 157 34.27 -22.51 -13.48
CA LEU A 157 34.96 -23.64 -14.14
C LEU A 157 34.42 -24.99 -13.66
N ARG A 158 34.19 -25.17 -12.35
CA ARG A 158 33.66 -26.43 -11.81
C ARG A 158 32.28 -26.81 -12.37
N PHE A 159 31.44 -25.83 -12.70
CA PHE A 159 30.12 -26.08 -13.28
C PHE A 159 30.14 -26.28 -14.80
N LEU A 160 31.15 -25.75 -15.48
CA LEU A 160 31.28 -25.82 -16.93
C LEU A 160 32.18 -26.97 -17.42
N THR A 161 33.03 -27.51 -16.55
CA THR A 161 33.96 -28.60 -16.88
C THR A 161 33.20 -29.82 -17.44
N GLY A 162 33.66 -30.32 -18.58
CA GLY A 162 33.13 -31.50 -19.26
C GLY A 162 31.96 -31.21 -20.20
N LEU A 163 31.55 -29.96 -20.41
CA LEU A 163 30.52 -29.60 -21.39
C LEU A 163 31.12 -29.42 -22.80
N PRO A 164 30.55 -30.02 -23.85
CA PRO A 164 30.85 -29.64 -25.22
C PRO A 164 30.11 -28.34 -25.57
N VAL A 165 30.80 -27.39 -26.20
CA VAL A 165 30.26 -26.06 -26.53
C VAL A 165 30.69 -25.59 -27.93
N THR A 166 29.85 -24.74 -28.51
CA THR A 166 30.09 -24.03 -29.78
C THR A 166 29.83 -22.53 -29.61
N ILE A 167 30.41 -21.68 -30.48
CA ILE A 167 30.18 -20.23 -30.40
C ILE A 167 28.69 -19.89 -30.57
N GLY A 168 28.16 -19.17 -29.60
CA GLY A 168 26.79 -18.69 -29.46
C GLY A 168 25.88 -19.58 -28.60
N ASP A 169 26.38 -20.69 -28.06
CA ASP A 169 25.60 -21.50 -27.09
C ASP A 169 25.35 -20.70 -25.81
N VAL A 170 24.20 -20.95 -25.18
CA VAL A 170 23.85 -20.37 -23.87
C VAL A 170 24.10 -21.40 -22.78
N LEU A 171 24.92 -21.01 -21.80
CA LEU A 171 25.30 -21.81 -20.65
C LEU A 171 24.64 -21.24 -19.40
N SER A 172 23.79 -22.03 -18.76
CA SER A 172 23.09 -21.62 -17.54
C SER A 172 23.84 -22.14 -16.32
N VAL A 173 24.36 -21.22 -15.50
CA VAL A 173 25.06 -21.54 -14.26
C VAL A 173 24.18 -21.13 -13.08
N PRO A 174 23.69 -22.08 -12.28
CA PRO A 174 22.97 -21.75 -11.05
C PRO A 174 23.97 -21.29 -9.99
N PHE A 175 23.89 -20.03 -9.62
CA PHE A 175 24.56 -19.52 -8.43
C PHE A 175 23.64 -19.71 -7.22
N SER A 176 24.23 -20.08 -6.08
CA SER A 176 23.47 -20.37 -4.87
C SER A 176 22.73 -19.13 -4.37
N GLY A 177 21.39 -19.14 -4.43
CA GLY A 177 20.52 -18.09 -3.90
C GLY A 177 20.08 -17.00 -4.89
N SER A 178 20.48 -17.07 -6.16
CA SER A 178 20.02 -16.16 -7.23
C SER A 178 19.43 -16.93 -8.41
N THR A 179 18.75 -16.22 -9.32
CA THR A 179 18.33 -16.83 -10.59
C THR A 179 19.56 -17.33 -11.35
N PRO A 180 19.46 -18.50 -12.03
CA PRO A 180 20.58 -19.01 -12.81
C PRO A 180 21.02 -17.96 -13.82
N THR A 181 22.32 -17.67 -13.84
CA THR A 181 22.87 -16.67 -14.74
C THR A 181 23.21 -17.35 -16.05
N ASP A 182 22.64 -16.83 -17.13
CA ASP A 182 22.88 -17.34 -18.46
C ASP A 182 24.07 -16.60 -19.08
N PHE A 183 25.02 -17.35 -19.60
CA PHE A 183 26.21 -16.87 -20.28
C PHE A 183 26.16 -17.28 -21.75
N LEU A 184 26.33 -16.33 -22.65
CA LEU A 184 26.49 -16.58 -24.08
C LEU A 184 27.97 -16.80 -24.40
N VAL A 185 28.29 -17.88 -25.09
CA VAL A 185 29.65 -18.11 -25.61
C VAL A 185 29.87 -17.21 -26.83
N ILE A 186 30.82 -16.28 -26.77
CA ILE A 186 31.11 -15.33 -27.85
C ILE A 186 32.38 -15.69 -28.63
N GLY A 187 33.26 -16.51 -28.06
CA GLY A 187 34.49 -16.97 -28.68
C GLY A 187 35.08 -18.19 -27.98
N THR A 188 35.72 -19.06 -28.74
CA THR A 188 36.47 -20.23 -28.23
C THR A 188 37.85 -20.28 -28.88
N THR A 189 38.82 -20.84 -28.18
CA THR A 189 40.18 -21.09 -28.68
C THR A 189 40.46 -22.59 -28.50
N PRO A 190 40.58 -23.40 -29.57
CA PRO A 190 40.44 -23.08 -31.00
C PRO A 190 39.03 -22.61 -31.41
N SER A 191 38.95 -21.83 -32.48
CA SER A 191 37.69 -21.23 -32.95
C SER A 191 36.74 -22.30 -33.52
N THR A 192 35.54 -22.39 -32.95
CA THR A 192 34.44 -23.21 -33.49
C THR A 192 33.58 -22.40 -34.48
N PRO A 193 32.83 -23.05 -35.38
CA PRO A 193 31.98 -22.34 -36.34
C PRO A 193 30.82 -21.60 -35.66
N ILE A 194 30.45 -20.44 -36.21
CA ILE A 194 29.32 -19.64 -35.70
C ILE A 194 28.03 -20.05 -36.40
N TYR A 195 27.22 -20.86 -35.73
CA TYR A 195 25.91 -21.28 -36.24
C TYR A 195 24.84 -20.22 -35.92
N LYS A 196 24.36 -19.52 -36.95
CA LYS A 196 23.24 -18.56 -36.83
C LYS A 196 21.90 -19.30 -36.81
N VAL A 197 20.87 -18.68 -36.22
CA VAL A 197 19.50 -19.21 -36.27
C VAL A 197 18.94 -18.98 -37.68
N SER A 198 18.66 -20.04 -38.42
CA SER A 198 18.03 -19.94 -39.75
C SER A 198 16.51 -19.87 -39.62
N ALA A 199 15.87 -19.02 -40.43
CA ALA A 199 14.41 -18.91 -40.50
C ALA A 199 13.78 -19.92 -41.50
N ASN A 200 14.58 -20.51 -42.40
CA ASN A 200 14.15 -21.48 -43.41
C ASN A 200 14.91 -22.81 -43.25
N GLU A 201 14.19 -23.93 -43.18
CA GLU A 201 14.75 -25.29 -43.05
C GLU A 201 15.60 -25.74 -44.26
N SER A 202 15.52 -25.02 -45.39
CA SER A 202 16.17 -25.40 -46.67
C SER A 202 17.45 -24.64 -46.99
N GLU A 203 17.86 -23.67 -46.16
CA GLU A 203 19.15 -22.98 -46.35
C GLU A 203 20.26 -23.73 -45.60
N ARG A 204 21.12 -24.44 -46.34
CA ARG A 204 22.38 -24.97 -45.80
C ARG A 204 23.21 -23.80 -45.25
N GLN A 205 23.47 -23.81 -43.95
CA GLN A 205 24.33 -22.82 -43.31
C GLN A 205 25.73 -22.91 -43.93
N PRO A 206 26.41 -21.78 -44.19
CA PRO A 206 27.73 -21.81 -44.82
C PRO A 206 28.72 -22.58 -43.93
N GLU A 207 29.37 -23.59 -44.51
CA GLU A 207 30.54 -24.24 -43.93
C GLU A 207 31.66 -23.21 -43.82
N GLN A 208 31.74 -22.50 -42.70
CA GLN A 208 32.99 -21.84 -42.33
C GLN A 208 33.99 -22.96 -42.03
N GLU A 209 35.01 -23.11 -42.87
CA GLU A 209 36.16 -24.00 -42.68
C GLU A 209 36.95 -23.56 -41.42
N THR A 210 36.36 -23.80 -40.26
CA THR A 210 37.07 -23.81 -38.99
C THR A 210 37.48 -25.25 -38.78
N GLY A 211 38.78 -25.49 -38.56
CA GLY A 211 39.30 -26.85 -38.46
C GLY A 211 38.71 -27.67 -37.30
N THR A 212 37.92 -27.09 -36.38
CA THR A 212 37.36 -27.75 -35.18
C THR A 212 35.83 -27.58 -35.12
N ASP A 213 35.09 -28.68 -35.01
CA ASP A 213 33.62 -28.71 -35.00
C ASP A 213 33.02 -28.30 -33.64
N ALA A 214 33.63 -28.75 -32.54
CA ALA A 214 33.17 -28.47 -31.18
C ALA A 214 34.36 -28.51 -30.21
N VAL A 215 34.21 -27.81 -29.08
CA VAL A 215 35.27 -27.74 -28.06
C VAL A 215 34.74 -28.22 -26.71
N ILE A 216 35.57 -28.94 -25.95
CA ILE A 216 35.25 -29.41 -24.59
C ILE A 216 35.90 -28.49 -23.55
N ILE A 217 35.10 -28.02 -22.59
CA ILE A 217 35.61 -27.23 -21.46
C ILE A 217 36.33 -28.16 -20.48
N GLN A 218 37.60 -27.91 -20.20
CA GLN A 218 38.38 -28.65 -19.19
C GLN A 218 38.66 -27.78 -17.95
N ALA A 219 39.17 -28.40 -16.89
CA ALA A 219 39.45 -27.71 -15.63
C ALA A 219 40.57 -26.64 -15.74
N ASN A 220 41.40 -26.71 -16.79
CA ASN A 220 42.51 -25.80 -17.08
C ASN A 220 42.17 -24.72 -18.13
N THR A 221 40.94 -24.66 -18.64
CA THR A 221 40.51 -23.66 -19.62
C THR A 221 40.46 -22.25 -19.02
N ALA A 222 41.01 -21.24 -19.70
CA ALA A 222 40.89 -19.85 -19.29
C ALA A 222 39.51 -19.27 -19.64
N ILE A 223 38.85 -18.56 -18.72
CA ILE A 223 37.53 -17.94 -18.96
C ILE A 223 37.66 -16.42 -18.97
N ARG A 224 37.26 -15.80 -20.08
CA ARG A 224 37.24 -14.35 -20.24
C ARG A 224 35.82 -13.82 -20.30
N ILE A 225 35.40 -13.06 -19.28
CA ILE A 225 34.06 -12.46 -19.26
C ILE A 225 34.13 -11.07 -19.89
N GLN A 226 33.43 -10.85 -21.00
CA GLN A 226 33.27 -9.51 -21.59
C GLN A 226 32.02 -8.85 -21.01
N THR A 227 32.20 -7.78 -20.22
CA THR A 227 31.11 -6.88 -19.86
C THR A 227 30.73 -6.05 -21.07
N ARG A 228 29.46 -6.10 -21.49
CA ARG A 228 28.93 -5.14 -22.46
C ARG A 228 29.06 -3.74 -21.86
N ASP A 229 29.79 -2.85 -22.53
CA ASP A 229 29.49 -1.43 -22.44
C ASP A 229 28.00 -1.26 -22.74
N THR A 230 27.31 -0.63 -21.80
CA THR A 230 25.86 -0.46 -21.75
C THR A 230 25.34 0.18 -23.03
N ILE A 231 24.92 -0.64 -24.00
CA ILE A 231 23.80 -0.28 -24.85
C ILE A 231 22.59 -0.28 -23.91
N THR A 232 22.08 0.92 -23.65
CA THR A 232 20.82 1.19 -22.96
C THR A 232 19.68 0.49 -23.69
N LEU A 233 19.53 -0.81 -23.47
CA LEU A 233 18.25 -1.47 -23.53
C LEU A 233 17.57 -1.14 -22.21
N ASP A 234 16.47 -0.41 -22.28
CA ASP A 234 15.63 -0.04 -21.14
C ASP A 234 15.25 -1.28 -20.32
N THR A 235 16.09 -1.69 -19.36
CA THR A 235 15.80 -2.75 -18.40
C THR A 235 14.90 -2.24 -17.27
N THR A 236 13.88 -1.47 -17.64
CA THR A 236 12.78 -1.04 -16.77
C THR A 236 11.46 -1.26 -17.50
N ALA A 237 11.31 -2.39 -18.19
CA ALA A 237 10.02 -2.81 -18.71
C ALA A 237 9.11 -3.21 -17.52
N VAL A 238 8.57 -2.19 -16.84
CA VAL A 238 7.54 -2.34 -15.81
C VAL A 238 6.37 -3.07 -16.45
N GLY A 239 5.95 -4.19 -15.86
CA GLY A 239 4.78 -4.94 -16.32
C GLY A 239 3.59 -4.74 -15.39
N TYR A 240 2.44 -5.35 -15.72
CA TYR A 240 1.28 -5.28 -14.81
C TYR A 240 1.52 -5.95 -13.45
N LYS A 241 2.49 -6.86 -13.38
CA LYS A 241 2.87 -7.55 -12.13
C LYS A 241 3.59 -6.63 -11.13
N ASP A 242 4.07 -5.49 -11.60
CA ASP A 242 4.81 -4.51 -10.79
C ASP A 242 3.89 -3.36 -10.31
N ILE A 243 2.59 -3.43 -10.59
CA ILE A 243 1.57 -2.51 -10.11
C ILE A 243 0.70 -3.26 -9.10
N GLY A 244 0.54 -2.70 -7.89
CA GLY A 244 -0.29 -3.28 -6.82
C GLY A 244 -1.40 -2.34 -6.38
N GLY A 245 -2.50 -2.89 -5.89
CA GLY A 245 -3.57 -2.15 -5.21
C GLY A 245 -4.52 -1.33 -6.10
N LEU A 246 -4.40 -1.42 -7.42
CA LEU A 246 -5.19 -0.64 -8.38
C LEU A 246 -5.93 -1.52 -9.40
N ASP A 247 -6.36 -2.73 -8.99
CA ASP A 247 -6.94 -3.71 -9.92
C ASP A 247 -8.18 -3.21 -10.65
N LYS A 248 -9.07 -2.50 -9.94
CA LYS A 248 -10.33 -1.97 -10.50
C LYS A 248 -10.05 -0.89 -11.55
N GLU A 249 -9.16 0.03 -11.23
CA GLU A 249 -8.73 1.12 -12.09
C GLU A 249 -7.98 0.56 -13.30
N LEU A 250 -7.06 -0.38 -13.08
CA LEU A 250 -6.28 -1.04 -14.13
C LEU A 250 -7.19 -1.80 -15.10
N GLN A 251 -8.21 -2.51 -14.61
CA GLN A 251 -9.18 -3.19 -15.46
C GLN A 251 -9.92 -2.20 -16.38
N ARG A 252 -10.41 -1.08 -15.83
CA ARG A 252 -11.07 -0.03 -16.64
C ARG A 252 -10.13 0.52 -17.70
N ILE A 253 -8.87 0.73 -17.36
CA ILE A 253 -7.89 1.24 -18.31
C ILE A 253 -7.58 0.20 -19.41
N ARG A 254 -7.45 -1.09 -19.06
CA ARG A 254 -7.27 -2.17 -20.03
C ARG A 254 -8.43 -2.24 -21.01
N GLU A 255 -9.67 -2.16 -20.53
CA GLU A 255 -10.85 -2.16 -21.40
C GLU A 255 -10.85 -0.97 -22.38
N MET A 256 -10.39 0.20 -21.94
CA MET A 256 -10.39 1.43 -22.75
C MET A 256 -9.20 1.57 -23.70
N VAL A 257 -8.02 1.05 -23.34
CA VAL A 257 -6.76 1.27 -24.07
C VAL A 257 -6.26 -0.03 -24.72
N GLU A 258 -6.27 -1.15 -24.01
CA GLU A 258 -5.72 -2.42 -24.50
C GLU A 258 -6.63 -3.05 -25.56
N LEU A 259 -7.96 -3.04 -25.36
CA LEU A 259 -8.90 -3.66 -26.30
C LEU A 259 -8.88 -3.00 -27.68
N PRO A 260 -8.92 -1.65 -27.82
CA PRO A 260 -8.84 -1.01 -29.14
C PRO A 260 -7.52 -1.28 -29.86
N LEU A 261 -6.41 -1.33 -29.12
CA LEU A 261 -5.08 -1.55 -29.70
C LEU A 261 -4.86 -3.01 -30.13
N LYS A 262 -5.34 -3.99 -29.34
CA LYS A 262 -5.18 -5.42 -29.65
C LYS A 262 -6.21 -5.95 -30.65
N PHE A 263 -7.46 -5.45 -30.59
CA PHE A 263 -8.57 -5.99 -31.39
C PHE A 263 -9.37 -4.91 -32.12
N PRO A 264 -8.75 -4.11 -33.03
CA PRO A 264 -9.44 -3.03 -33.73
C PRO A 264 -10.64 -3.52 -34.57
N ALA A 265 -10.55 -4.72 -35.15
CA ALA A 265 -11.63 -5.30 -35.95
C ALA A 265 -12.94 -5.54 -35.17
N VAL A 266 -12.86 -5.72 -33.84
CA VAL A 266 -14.04 -5.88 -32.98
C VAL A 266 -14.79 -4.55 -32.89
N PHE A 267 -14.07 -3.44 -32.73
CA PHE A 267 -14.67 -2.10 -32.67
C PHE A 267 -15.29 -1.69 -34.01
N ASP A 268 -14.63 -2.01 -35.12
CA ASP A 268 -15.15 -1.77 -36.48
C ASP A 268 -16.49 -2.50 -36.71
N ARG A 269 -16.62 -3.74 -36.21
CA ARG A 269 -17.85 -4.53 -36.37
C ARG A 269 -18.99 -4.07 -35.46
N VAL A 270 -18.66 -3.62 -34.25
CA VAL A 270 -19.65 -3.13 -33.28
C VAL A 270 -20.08 -1.69 -33.61
N GLY A 271 -19.29 -0.95 -34.40
CA GLY A 271 -19.61 0.41 -34.83
C GLY A 271 -19.43 1.45 -33.73
N ILE A 272 -18.56 1.17 -32.75
CA ILE A 272 -18.25 2.08 -31.65
C ILE A 272 -16.87 2.68 -31.89
N GLU A 273 -16.78 4.01 -31.83
CA GLU A 273 -15.49 4.70 -31.86
C GLU A 273 -14.75 4.49 -30.52
N PRO A 274 -13.48 4.04 -30.54
CA PRO A 274 -12.69 3.92 -29.34
C PRO A 274 -12.39 5.30 -28.75
N PRO A 275 -12.23 5.41 -27.41
CA PRO A 275 -11.95 6.68 -26.75
C PRO A 275 -10.60 7.23 -27.21
N LYS A 276 -10.55 8.53 -27.53
CA LYS A 276 -9.31 9.17 -28.00
C LYS A 276 -8.34 9.49 -26.86
N GLY A 277 -8.88 9.79 -25.68
CA GLY A 277 -8.10 10.22 -24.53
C GLY A 277 -8.63 9.72 -23.19
N VAL A 278 -7.70 9.30 -22.33
CA VAL A 278 -7.95 8.90 -20.93
C VAL A 278 -7.21 9.87 -20.01
N LEU A 279 -7.92 10.49 -19.07
CA LEU A 279 -7.37 11.38 -18.06
C LEU A 279 -7.25 10.65 -16.71
N LEU A 280 -6.02 10.42 -16.26
CA LEU A 280 -5.68 9.89 -14.95
C LEU A 280 -5.53 11.04 -13.95
N TYR A 281 -6.30 11.05 -12.88
CA TYR A 281 -6.19 12.09 -11.84
C TYR A 281 -6.16 11.50 -10.44
N GLY A 282 -5.56 12.22 -9.48
CA GLY A 282 -5.40 11.75 -8.11
C GLY A 282 -4.21 12.40 -7.39
N PRO A 283 -3.90 12.00 -6.15
CA PRO A 283 -2.74 12.49 -5.43
C PRO A 283 -1.42 12.16 -6.16
N PRO A 284 -0.37 12.97 -5.97
CA PRO A 284 0.96 12.65 -6.48
C PRO A 284 1.48 11.36 -5.82
N GLY A 285 2.30 10.60 -6.54
CA GLY A 285 2.92 9.37 -6.01
C GLY A 285 2.02 8.13 -6.01
N THR A 286 0.83 8.18 -6.61
CA THR A 286 -0.06 7.02 -6.84
C THR A 286 0.39 6.12 -8.00
N GLY A 287 1.41 6.53 -8.76
CA GLY A 287 1.99 5.71 -9.84
C GLY A 287 1.38 5.93 -11.23
N LYS A 288 0.77 7.09 -11.51
CA LYS A 288 0.14 7.40 -12.82
C LYS A 288 1.07 7.13 -14.01
N THR A 289 2.31 7.63 -13.92
CA THR A 289 3.37 7.43 -14.92
C THR A 289 3.78 5.97 -15.05
N MET A 290 3.77 5.21 -13.94
CA MET A 290 4.09 3.77 -13.94
C MET A 290 3.01 2.96 -14.64
N ILE A 291 1.73 3.28 -14.45
CA ILE A 291 0.61 2.61 -15.11
C ILE A 291 0.70 2.84 -16.63
N ALA A 292 0.95 4.08 -17.07
CA ALA A 292 1.12 4.41 -18.49
C ALA A 292 2.27 3.65 -19.14
N ARG A 293 3.43 3.58 -18.46
CA ARG A 293 4.59 2.80 -18.93
C ARG A 293 4.30 1.30 -19.01
N ALA A 294 3.64 0.75 -17.99
CA ALA A 294 3.30 -0.67 -17.96
C ALA A 294 2.34 -1.06 -19.08
N MET A 295 1.33 -0.23 -19.35
CA MET A 295 0.42 -0.45 -20.48
C MET A 295 1.16 -0.51 -21.81
N ALA A 296 2.06 0.44 -22.07
CA ALA A 296 2.75 0.51 -23.35
C ALA A 296 3.65 -0.72 -23.60
N ASN A 297 4.27 -1.24 -22.53
CA ASN A 297 5.03 -2.48 -22.59
C ASN A 297 4.13 -3.69 -22.87
N GLU A 298 2.96 -3.76 -22.24
CA GLU A 298 2.03 -4.91 -22.36
C GLU A 298 1.23 -4.91 -23.67
N THR A 299 0.99 -3.73 -24.26
CA THR A 299 0.43 -3.59 -25.61
C THR A 299 1.49 -3.60 -26.69
N ASN A 300 2.78 -3.64 -26.33
CA ASN A 300 3.93 -3.53 -27.24
C ASN A 300 3.77 -2.39 -28.25
N SER A 301 3.27 -1.24 -27.77
CA SER A 301 2.98 -0.05 -28.58
C SER A 301 4.06 1.01 -28.39
N ALA A 302 4.32 1.82 -29.42
CA ALA A 302 5.31 2.90 -29.31
C ALA A 302 4.89 3.89 -28.20
N PHE A 303 5.80 4.19 -27.27
CA PHE A 303 5.51 5.01 -26.09
C PHE A 303 6.20 6.38 -26.18
N TYR A 304 5.40 7.45 -26.17
CA TYR A 304 5.89 8.82 -26.21
C TYR A 304 5.53 9.54 -24.91
N VAL A 305 6.53 10.09 -24.21
CA VAL A 305 6.32 10.84 -22.96
C VAL A 305 6.50 12.33 -23.22
N ILE A 306 5.53 13.12 -22.76
CA ILE A 306 5.55 14.58 -22.77
C ILE A 306 5.37 15.05 -21.34
N ASN A 307 6.43 15.62 -20.75
CA ASN A 307 6.32 16.25 -19.44
C ASN A 307 5.90 17.70 -19.61
N GLY A 308 4.83 18.13 -18.92
CA GLY A 308 4.26 19.47 -19.07
C GLY A 308 5.29 20.62 -18.96
N PRO A 309 6.12 20.66 -17.91
CA PRO A 309 7.14 21.71 -17.75
C PRO A 309 8.21 21.72 -18.85
N GLU A 310 8.56 20.56 -19.43
CA GLU A 310 9.59 20.46 -20.48
C GLU A 310 9.15 21.05 -21.83
N VAL A 311 7.86 21.25 -22.00
CA VAL A 311 7.31 21.86 -23.22
C VAL A 311 7.28 23.38 -23.10
N ILE A 312 7.23 23.95 -21.89
CA ILE A 312 7.12 25.39 -21.67
C ILE A 312 8.53 26.03 -21.71
N ASN A 313 9.00 26.36 -22.91
CA ASN A 313 10.26 27.08 -23.11
C ASN A 313 10.02 28.59 -23.24
N LYS A 314 11.05 29.40 -22.92
CA LYS A 314 11.00 30.87 -23.07
C LYS A 314 11.01 31.34 -24.52
N PHE A 315 11.38 30.48 -25.47
CA PHE A 315 11.54 30.83 -26.89
C PHE A 315 10.24 30.60 -27.66
N TYR A 316 9.78 31.63 -28.35
CA TYR A 316 8.50 31.66 -29.08
C TYR A 316 8.42 30.56 -30.15
N GLY A 317 7.35 29.76 -30.14
CA GLY A 317 6.98 28.83 -31.22
C GLY A 317 7.65 27.45 -31.21
N GLU A 318 8.79 27.28 -30.52
CA GLU A 318 9.49 25.98 -30.43
C GLU A 318 8.65 24.92 -29.71
N SER A 319 7.97 25.32 -28.63
CA SER A 319 7.08 24.48 -27.83
C SER A 319 5.95 23.87 -28.66
N GLU A 320 5.34 24.66 -29.55
CA GLU A 320 4.25 24.19 -30.41
C GLU A 320 4.76 23.26 -31.52
N GLN A 321 5.93 23.56 -32.08
CA GLN A 321 6.53 22.72 -33.11
C GLN A 321 6.95 21.36 -32.53
N LYS A 322 7.50 21.34 -31.31
CA LYS A 322 7.83 20.11 -30.58
C LYS A 322 6.59 19.25 -30.36
N LEU A 323 5.47 19.83 -29.91
CA LEU A 323 4.20 19.11 -29.79
C LEU A 323 3.71 18.56 -31.13
N ARG A 324 3.75 19.35 -32.20
CA ARG A 324 3.38 18.91 -33.55
C ARG A 324 4.22 17.71 -34.01
N ASN A 325 5.53 17.78 -33.84
CA ASN A 325 6.45 16.72 -34.26
C ASN A 325 6.18 15.41 -33.51
N ILE A 326 6.01 15.45 -32.18
CA ILE A 326 5.73 14.25 -31.37
C ILE A 326 4.41 13.58 -31.80
N PHE A 327 3.35 14.36 -32.04
CA PHE A 327 2.08 13.82 -32.51
C PHE A 327 2.18 13.21 -33.92
N GLN A 328 2.96 13.81 -34.82
CA GLN A 328 3.20 13.27 -36.16
C GLN A 328 4.03 11.97 -36.12
N GLU A 329 5.10 11.92 -35.32
CA GLU A 329 5.90 10.71 -35.13
C GLU A 329 5.07 9.58 -34.52
N ALA A 330 4.24 9.89 -33.52
CA ALA A 330 3.33 8.93 -32.91
C ALA A 330 2.30 8.39 -33.92
N GLN A 331 1.78 9.24 -34.82
CA GLN A 331 0.86 8.80 -35.86
C GLN A 331 1.52 7.93 -36.92
N GLN A 332 2.79 8.21 -37.26
CA GLN A 332 3.57 7.40 -38.21
C GLN A 332 3.93 6.03 -37.64
N ASN A 333 4.21 5.95 -36.33
CA ASN A 333 4.59 4.72 -35.63
C ASN A 333 3.40 4.03 -34.92
N ALA A 334 2.19 4.20 -35.44
CA ALA A 334 1.00 3.56 -34.88
C ALA A 334 1.08 2.01 -35.01
N PRO A 335 0.65 1.22 -33.99
CA PRO A 335 -0.03 1.63 -32.76
C PRO A 335 0.88 2.30 -31.71
N SER A 336 0.43 3.44 -31.17
CA SER A 336 1.23 4.25 -30.23
C SER A 336 0.39 4.85 -29.09
N ILE A 337 1.06 5.11 -27.98
CA ILE A 337 0.51 5.74 -26.78
C ILE A 337 1.29 7.02 -26.51
N ILE A 338 0.57 8.15 -26.43
CA ILE A 338 1.15 9.44 -26.05
C ILE A 338 0.74 9.71 -24.61
N PHE A 339 1.71 9.71 -23.69
CA PHE A 339 1.53 10.03 -22.29
C PHE A 339 1.94 11.48 -22.01
N ILE A 340 1.00 12.28 -21.49
CA ILE A 340 1.23 13.66 -21.10
C ILE A 340 1.19 13.74 -19.57
N ASP A 341 2.33 13.92 -18.93
CA ASP A 341 2.43 14.13 -17.48
C ASP A 341 2.27 15.61 -17.12
N GLU A 342 1.73 15.88 -15.94
CA GLU A 342 1.44 17.26 -15.46
C GLU A 342 0.68 18.10 -16.49
N LEU A 343 -0.44 17.56 -16.98
CA LEU A 343 -1.30 18.22 -17.97
C LEU A 343 -1.84 19.59 -17.47
N ASP A 344 -1.92 19.77 -16.16
CA ASP A 344 -2.29 21.02 -15.49
C ASP A 344 -1.27 22.15 -15.74
N ALA A 345 0.01 21.83 -15.89
CA ALA A 345 1.03 22.81 -16.30
C ALA A 345 0.83 23.27 -17.75
N LEU A 346 0.43 22.36 -18.64
CA LEU A 346 0.23 22.68 -20.07
C LEU A 346 -1.09 23.38 -20.35
N ALA A 347 -2.12 23.08 -19.55
CA ALA A 347 -3.47 23.57 -19.82
C ALA A 347 -4.22 24.08 -18.59
N PRO A 348 -3.74 25.17 -17.99
CA PRO A 348 -4.45 25.85 -16.91
C PRO A 348 -5.73 26.55 -17.39
N LYS A 349 -6.60 26.89 -16.45
CA LYS A 349 -7.83 27.65 -16.70
C LYS A 349 -7.55 29.06 -17.23
N ARG A 350 -8.22 29.42 -18.33
CA ARG A 350 -8.10 30.71 -19.06
C ARG A 350 -8.15 32.01 -18.23
N PRO A 351 -8.94 32.15 -17.14
CA PRO A 351 -8.93 33.38 -16.34
C PRO A 351 -7.80 33.46 -15.29
N GLU A 352 -7.14 32.34 -14.94
CA GLU A 352 -6.13 32.31 -13.85
C GLU A 352 -4.71 32.61 -14.36
N THR A 353 -4.42 32.42 -15.65
CA THR A 353 -3.08 32.72 -16.22
C THR A 353 -3.09 33.90 -17.19
N GLY A 354 -2.20 34.87 -16.90
CA GLY A 354 -1.99 36.08 -17.70
C GLY A 354 -1.08 35.92 -18.93
N GLY A 355 -0.64 34.69 -19.26
CA GLY A 355 0.29 34.43 -20.35
C GLY A 355 -0.40 34.10 -21.68
N GLU A 356 -0.15 34.89 -22.74
CA GLU A 356 -0.63 34.59 -24.10
C GLU A 356 -0.04 33.29 -24.68
N VAL A 357 1.18 32.94 -24.26
CA VAL A 357 1.91 31.74 -24.74
C VAL A 357 1.19 30.45 -24.31
N GLU A 358 0.76 30.38 -23.05
CA GLU A 358 0.05 29.21 -22.51
C GLU A 358 -1.29 29.00 -23.22
N ARG A 359 -2.06 30.08 -23.44
CA ARG A 359 -3.33 30.01 -24.18
C ARG A 359 -3.15 29.47 -25.60
N ARG A 360 -2.03 29.79 -26.25
CA ARG A 360 -1.72 29.29 -27.59
C ARG A 360 -1.32 27.82 -27.58
N ILE A 361 -0.52 27.38 -26.60
CA ILE A 361 -0.17 25.97 -26.41
C ILE A 361 -1.42 25.12 -26.18
N VAL A 362 -2.35 25.58 -25.33
CA VAL A 362 -3.65 24.92 -25.12
C VAL A 362 -4.44 24.84 -26.43
N GLY A 363 -4.56 25.95 -27.16
CA GLY A 363 -5.22 25.97 -28.46
C GLY A 363 -4.62 24.98 -29.45
N GLN A 364 -3.29 24.87 -29.47
CA GLN A 364 -2.57 23.94 -30.33
C GLN A 364 -2.78 22.48 -29.94
N LEU A 365 -2.74 22.15 -28.64
CA LEU A 365 -3.02 20.81 -28.15
C LEU A 365 -4.44 20.37 -28.52
N LEU A 366 -5.42 21.25 -28.34
CA LEU A 366 -6.81 21.01 -28.73
C LEU A 366 -6.96 20.74 -30.23
N ALA A 367 -6.29 21.53 -31.07
CA ALA A 367 -6.29 21.33 -32.51
C ALA A 367 -5.65 20.00 -32.93
N LEU A 368 -4.58 19.57 -32.25
CA LEU A 368 -3.94 18.27 -32.49
C LEU A 368 -4.86 17.12 -32.08
N MET A 369 -5.53 17.21 -30.94
CA MET A 369 -6.48 16.18 -30.49
C MET A 369 -7.68 16.03 -31.43
N ASP A 370 -8.25 17.15 -31.87
CA ASP A 370 -9.38 17.14 -32.82
C ASP A 370 -8.93 16.64 -34.20
N GLY A 371 -7.67 16.89 -34.57
CA GLY A 371 -7.05 16.44 -35.83
C GLY A 371 -6.61 14.98 -35.86
N LEU A 372 -6.67 14.24 -34.75
CA LEU A 372 -6.38 12.80 -34.72
C LEU A 372 -7.49 12.02 -35.44
N THR A 373 -7.18 11.61 -36.67
CA THR A 373 -8.02 10.78 -37.56
C THR A 373 -7.66 9.29 -37.52
N SER A 374 -6.65 8.90 -36.74
CA SER A 374 -6.33 7.50 -36.50
C SER A 374 -7.52 6.83 -35.83
N ARG A 375 -8.07 5.77 -36.46
CA ARG A 375 -9.22 4.98 -35.97
C ARG A 375 -8.88 4.21 -34.68
N GLY A 376 -8.50 4.90 -33.61
CA GLY A 376 -8.14 4.31 -32.32
C GLY A 376 -6.76 3.68 -32.20
N GLN A 377 -5.88 3.83 -33.20
CA GLN A 377 -4.51 3.30 -33.13
C GLN A 377 -3.53 4.22 -32.39
N VAL A 378 -3.94 5.45 -32.08
CA VAL A 378 -3.18 6.39 -31.25
C VAL A 378 -4.08 6.77 -30.07
N VAL A 379 -3.61 6.49 -28.85
CA VAL A 379 -4.36 6.78 -27.63
C VAL A 379 -3.60 7.82 -26.81
N LEU A 380 -4.32 8.85 -26.36
CA LEU A 380 -3.78 9.87 -25.46
C LEU A 380 -4.04 9.48 -24.00
N ILE A 381 -3.01 9.54 -23.15
CA ILE A 381 -3.15 9.36 -21.70
C ILE A 381 -2.61 10.62 -21.02
N GLY A 382 -3.47 11.37 -20.35
CA GLY A 382 -3.09 12.56 -19.59
C GLY A 382 -3.04 12.27 -18.11
N ALA A 383 -2.06 12.78 -17.38
CA ALA A 383 -2.00 12.73 -15.92
C ALA A 383 -2.08 14.14 -15.33
N THR A 384 -2.92 14.33 -14.31
CA THR A 384 -3.05 15.61 -13.58
C THR A 384 -3.24 15.36 -12.09
N ASN A 385 -2.70 16.21 -11.23
CA ASN A 385 -3.00 16.14 -9.80
C ASN A 385 -4.26 16.94 -9.47
N GLN A 386 -4.55 17.99 -10.25
CA GLN A 386 -5.67 18.89 -10.02
C GLN A 386 -6.61 18.94 -11.23
N PRO A 387 -7.62 18.06 -11.31
CA PRO A 387 -8.57 18.05 -12.44
C PRO A 387 -9.39 19.35 -12.53
N ASN A 388 -9.49 20.11 -11.43
CA ASN A 388 -10.15 21.41 -11.39
C ASN A 388 -9.28 22.56 -11.96
N ALA A 389 -7.96 22.41 -12.05
CA ALA A 389 -7.08 23.44 -12.59
C ALA A 389 -7.07 23.45 -14.13
N LEU A 390 -7.50 22.34 -14.75
CA LEU A 390 -7.52 22.16 -16.20
C LEU A 390 -8.58 23.01 -16.91
N ASP A 391 -8.27 23.43 -18.15
CA ASP A 391 -9.24 24.04 -19.06
C ASP A 391 -10.42 23.08 -19.31
N PRO A 392 -11.68 23.50 -19.05
CA PRO A 392 -12.87 22.68 -19.29
C PRO A 392 -13.00 22.17 -20.74
N ALA A 393 -12.37 22.83 -21.72
CA ALA A 393 -12.39 22.41 -23.12
C ALA A 393 -11.67 21.08 -23.35
N ILE A 394 -10.67 20.74 -22.54
CA ILE A 394 -9.89 19.50 -22.65
C ILE A 394 -10.71 18.29 -22.18
N ARG A 395 -11.60 18.51 -21.20
CA ARG A 395 -12.47 17.50 -20.58
C ARG A 395 -13.76 17.21 -21.36
N ARG A 396 -13.92 17.80 -22.55
CA ARG A 396 -15.13 17.60 -23.37
C ARG A 396 -15.05 16.26 -24.12
N PRO A 397 -16.19 15.58 -24.34
CA PRO A 397 -16.26 14.41 -25.21
C PRO A 397 -15.72 14.71 -26.63
N GLY A 398 -14.97 13.77 -27.20
CA GLY A 398 -14.13 13.87 -28.38
C GLY A 398 -12.64 14.13 -28.11
N ARG A 399 -12.23 14.30 -26.84
CA ARG A 399 -10.86 14.64 -26.39
C ARG A 399 -10.44 13.71 -25.24
N PHE A 400 -10.46 14.19 -24.00
CA PHE A 400 -10.38 13.31 -22.83
C PHE A 400 -11.78 12.91 -22.40
N ASP A 401 -12.24 11.80 -22.99
CA ASP A 401 -13.62 11.34 -22.85
C ASP A 401 -13.84 10.59 -21.54
N ARG A 402 -12.75 10.09 -20.96
CA ARG A 402 -12.75 9.22 -19.79
C ARG A 402 -11.84 9.78 -18.73
N GLU A 403 -12.40 10.01 -17.56
CA GLU A 403 -11.65 10.42 -16.37
C GLU A 403 -11.60 9.23 -15.40
N ILE A 404 -10.39 8.88 -14.97
CA ILE A 404 -10.15 7.75 -14.08
C ILE A 404 -9.47 8.29 -12.81
N PRO A 405 -10.19 8.30 -11.67
CA PRO A 405 -9.60 8.63 -10.38
C PRO A 405 -8.68 7.50 -9.92
N LEU A 406 -7.41 7.82 -9.71
CA LEU A 406 -6.44 6.97 -9.01
C LEU A 406 -6.47 7.34 -7.53
N ARG A 407 -7.04 6.43 -6.74
CA ARG A 407 -7.23 6.60 -5.30
C ARG A 407 -5.98 6.19 -4.54
N VAL A 408 -5.92 6.60 -3.27
CA VAL A 408 -4.91 6.08 -2.34
C VAL A 408 -5.22 4.58 -2.11
N PRO A 409 -4.21 3.69 -2.08
CA PRO A 409 -4.45 2.26 -1.93
C PRO A 409 -5.10 1.90 -0.59
N ASP A 410 -6.09 1.00 -0.62
CA ASP A 410 -6.70 0.37 0.56
C ASP A 410 -5.71 -0.53 1.30
N ILE A 411 -6.07 -1.05 2.49
CA ILE A 411 -5.20 -1.95 3.28
C ILE A 411 -4.67 -3.11 2.42
N ARG A 412 -5.54 -3.77 1.64
CA ARG A 412 -5.15 -4.85 0.72
C ARG A 412 -4.18 -4.36 -0.37
N GLY A 413 -4.47 -3.21 -0.95
CA GLY A 413 -3.60 -2.61 -1.96
C GLY A 413 -2.23 -2.21 -1.41
N ARG A 414 -2.16 -1.69 -0.19
CA ARG A 414 -0.89 -1.40 0.49
C ARG A 414 -0.07 -2.67 0.73
N ILE A 415 -0.70 -3.76 1.13
CA ILE A 415 -0.02 -5.07 1.28
C ILE A 415 0.58 -5.51 -0.06
N GLU A 416 -0.15 -5.39 -1.16
CA GLU A 416 0.36 -5.74 -2.49
C GLU A 416 1.54 -4.86 -2.91
N VAL A 417 1.41 -3.54 -2.73
CA VAL A 417 2.49 -2.58 -3.03
C VAL A 417 3.74 -2.88 -2.20
N LEU A 418 3.58 -3.15 -0.89
CA LEU A 418 4.68 -3.53 -0.01
C LEU A 418 5.33 -4.85 -0.45
N LYS A 419 4.54 -5.86 -0.86
CA LYS A 419 5.05 -7.13 -1.39
C LYS A 419 5.84 -6.95 -2.69
N ILE A 420 5.38 -6.07 -3.59
CA ILE A 420 6.07 -5.79 -4.85
C ILE A 420 7.42 -5.12 -4.57
N HIS A 421 7.45 -4.07 -3.75
CA HIS A 421 8.69 -3.36 -3.43
C HIS A 421 9.67 -4.18 -2.58
N SER A 422 9.17 -5.16 -1.83
CA SER A 422 10.01 -6.03 -0.99
C SER A 422 10.37 -7.37 -1.65
N ARG A 423 9.91 -7.64 -2.88
CA ARG A 423 10.16 -8.91 -3.61
C ARG A 423 11.64 -9.25 -3.78
N ASN A 424 12.48 -8.23 -3.95
CA ASN A 424 13.93 -8.38 -4.14
C ASN A 424 14.73 -8.08 -2.86
N ALA A 425 14.07 -7.76 -1.76
CA ALA A 425 14.71 -7.41 -0.50
C ALA A 425 14.91 -8.65 0.37
N ALA A 426 16.03 -8.71 1.10
CA ALA A 426 16.27 -9.74 2.10
C ALA A 426 15.47 -9.42 3.37
N LEU A 427 14.26 -9.94 3.47
CA LEU A 427 13.39 -9.77 4.64
C LEU A 427 13.63 -10.87 5.67
N ALA A 428 13.60 -10.50 6.95
CA ALA A 428 13.53 -11.45 8.05
C ALA A 428 12.09 -12.00 8.20
N PRO A 429 11.92 -13.20 8.79
CA PRO A 429 10.60 -13.85 8.93
C PRO A 429 9.66 -13.15 9.92
N ASP A 430 10.16 -12.15 10.67
CA ASP A 430 9.39 -11.35 11.62
C ASP A 430 8.57 -10.22 10.95
N VAL A 431 8.79 -9.95 9.66
CA VAL A 431 8.13 -8.86 8.94
C VAL A 431 6.68 -9.24 8.60
N ASP A 432 5.73 -8.56 9.25
CA ASP A 432 4.30 -8.71 8.98
C ASP A 432 3.74 -7.54 8.17
N PHE A 433 3.40 -7.82 6.91
CA PHE A 433 2.82 -6.83 6.00
C PHE A 433 1.42 -6.35 6.40
N ASN A 434 0.63 -7.16 7.11
CA ASN A 434 -0.71 -6.74 7.53
C ASN A 434 -0.60 -5.63 8.57
N ARG A 435 0.29 -5.82 9.55
CA ARG A 435 0.59 -4.82 10.57
C ARG A 435 1.18 -3.56 9.97
N LEU A 436 2.10 -3.67 9.00
CA LEU A 436 2.64 -2.50 8.29
C LEU A 436 1.56 -1.72 7.53
N ALA A 437 0.62 -2.42 6.87
CA ALA A 437 -0.48 -1.77 6.15
C ALA A 437 -1.48 -1.07 7.07
N GLN A 438 -1.71 -1.59 8.29
CA GLN A 438 -2.51 -0.93 9.33
C GLN A 438 -1.81 0.32 9.87
N MET A 439 -0.49 0.27 10.06
CA MET A 439 0.30 1.40 10.56
C MET A 439 0.55 2.52 9.53
N THR A 440 0.11 2.34 8.27
CA THR A 440 0.36 3.28 7.16
C THR A 440 -0.93 3.79 6.49
N PRO A 441 -1.91 4.32 7.26
CA PRO A 441 -3.10 4.91 6.65
C PRO A 441 -2.71 6.14 5.82
N GLY A 442 -3.28 6.27 4.62
CA GLY A 442 -3.04 7.40 3.73
C GLY A 442 -1.74 7.36 2.93
N PHE A 443 -0.83 6.39 3.16
CA PHE A 443 0.41 6.29 2.38
C PHE A 443 0.12 5.97 0.91
N VAL A 444 0.72 6.72 -0.02
CA VAL A 444 0.66 6.40 -1.46
C VAL A 444 1.73 5.39 -1.86
N GLY A 445 1.67 4.85 -3.08
CA GLY A 445 2.65 3.89 -3.57
C GLY A 445 4.10 4.39 -3.48
N ALA A 446 4.33 5.67 -3.79
CA ALA A 446 5.64 6.30 -3.62
C ALA A 446 6.11 6.39 -2.16
N ASP A 447 5.20 6.64 -1.21
CA ASP A 447 5.51 6.69 0.22
C ASP A 447 5.85 5.29 0.75
N LEU A 448 5.12 4.26 0.32
CA LEU A 448 5.40 2.86 0.66
C LEU A 448 6.74 2.40 0.05
N ALA A 449 7.06 2.84 -1.17
CA ALA A 449 8.36 2.61 -1.77
C ALA A 449 9.49 3.35 -1.01
N ALA A 450 9.24 4.57 -0.54
CA ALA A 450 10.15 5.29 0.34
C ALA A 450 10.33 4.58 1.68
N LEU A 451 9.26 4.03 2.26
CA LEU A 451 9.29 3.25 3.49
C LEU A 451 10.16 2.00 3.37
N CYS A 452 10.02 1.24 2.28
CA CYS A 452 10.86 0.07 2.02
C CYS A 452 12.33 0.48 1.84
N ARG A 453 12.60 1.60 1.15
CA ARG A 453 13.96 2.12 0.97
C ARG A 453 14.57 2.58 2.28
N GLU A 454 13.85 3.31 3.11
CA GLU A 454 14.38 3.78 4.39
C GLU A 454 14.59 2.62 5.37
N ALA A 455 13.68 1.63 5.41
CA ALA A 455 13.88 0.41 6.19
C ALA A 455 15.17 -0.33 5.78
N ALA A 456 15.45 -0.42 4.47
CA ALA A 456 16.69 -0.97 3.97
C ALA A 456 17.91 -0.11 4.37
N MET A 457 17.79 1.22 4.33
CA MET A 457 18.84 2.14 4.77
C MET A 457 19.12 2.05 6.27
N VAL A 458 18.10 1.87 7.10
CA VAL A 458 18.24 1.64 8.55
C VAL A 458 18.96 0.31 8.80
N ALA A 459 18.56 -0.76 8.11
CA ALA A 459 19.24 -2.05 8.19
C ALA A 459 20.71 -1.97 7.73
N LEU A 460 20.99 -1.16 6.70
CA LEU A 460 22.35 -0.87 6.25
C LEU A 460 23.13 -0.08 7.31
N ARG A 461 22.59 1.04 7.83
CA ARG A 461 23.23 1.87 8.87
C ARG A 461 23.57 1.07 10.12
N ARG A 462 22.71 0.11 10.51
CA ARG A 462 22.96 -0.82 11.63
C ARG A 462 24.17 -1.73 11.40
N ASN A 463 24.36 -2.20 10.17
CA ASN A 463 25.43 -3.13 9.79
C ASN A 463 26.69 -2.41 9.26
N LEU A 464 26.59 -1.13 8.94
CA LEU A 464 27.65 -0.31 8.36
C LEU A 464 28.94 -0.27 9.21
N PRO A 465 28.90 -0.17 10.55
CA PRO A 465 30.10 -0.23 11.38
C PRO A 465 30.88 -1.54 11.20
N ARG A 466 30.17 -2.69 11.19
CA ARG A 466 30.77 -4.02 10.96
C ARG A 466 31.29 -4.16 9.53
N ILE A 467 30.57 -3.62 8.56
CA ILE A 467 30.97 -3.61 7.15
C ILE A 467 32.24 -2.77 6.98
N ASN A 468 32.32 -1.58 7.60
CA ASN A 468 33.49 -0.70 7.55
C ASN A 468 34.73 -1.30 8.23
N GLU A 469 34.55 -2.00 9.36
CA GLU A 469 35.65 -2.71 10.04
C GLU A 469 36.23 -3.84 9.16
N LEU A 470 35.38 -4.53 8.39
CA LEU A 470 35.76 -5.64 7.49
C LEU A 470 36.22 -5.18 6.09
N LEU A 471 35.93 -3.93 5.70
CA LEU A 471 36.24 -3.36 4.39
C LEU A 471 37.70 -2.96 4.18
N GLN A 472 38.60 -3.20 5.15
CA GLN A 472 40.03 -2.87 5.03
C GLN A 472 40.73 -3.52 3.80
N GLY A 473 40.10 -4.50 3.14
CA GLY A 473 40.56 -5.14 1.90
C GLY A 473 39.67 -4.93 0.66
N GLY A 474 38.64 -4.09 0.70
CA GLY A 474 37.77 -3.82 -0.46
C GLY A 474 36.79 -4.94 -0.84
N PHE A 475 36.59 -5.95 0.01
CA PHE A 475 35.63 -7.03 -0.18
C PHE A 475 34.71 -7.17 1.04
N ILE A 476 33.43 -7.44 0.80
CA ILE A 476 32.46 -7.75 1.85
C ILE A 476 32.44 -9.27 2.04
N PRO A 477 32.69 -9.81 3.26
CA PRO A 477 32.62 -11.23 3.54
C PRO A 477 31.22 -11.80 3.23
N TYR A 478 31.16 -13.00 2.64
CA TYR A 478 29.89 -13.66 2.29
C TYR A 478 28.96 -13.84 3.51
N GLU A 479 29.53 -14.13 4.68
CA GLU A 479 28.78 -14.26 5.93
C GLU A 479 28.04 -12.97 6.30
N THR A 480 28.63 -11.80 6.05
CA THR A 480 28.01 -10.50 6.31
C THR A 480 26.86 -10.21 5.33
N LEU A 481 26.94 -10.69 4.09
CA LEU A 481 25.88 -10.53 3.09
C LEU A 481 24.67 -11.43 3.39
N VAL A 482 24.90 -12.66 3.85
CA VAL A 482 23.83 -13.60 4.24
C VAL A 482 23.09 -13.12 5.50
N ASN A 483 23.83 -12.50 6.43
CA ASN A 483 23.26 -11.95 7.66
C ASN A 483 22.55 -10.61 7.46
N LEU A 484 22.62 -10.01 6.27
CA LEU A 484 21.99 -8.73 5.99
C LEU A 484 20.50 -8.93 5.71
N GLN A 485 19.69 -8.81 6.76
CA GLN A 485 18.23 -8.92 6.69
C GLN A 485 17.57 -7.67 7.27
N ILE A 486 16.47 -7.26 6.64
CA ILE A 486 15.59 -6.18 7.08
C ILE A 486 14.60 -6.78 8.08
N THR A 487 14.57 -6.23 9.28
CA THR A 487 13.72 -6.68 10.40
C THR A 487 12.51 -5.76 10.57
N MET A 488 11.49 -6.22 11.30
CA MET A 488 10.29 -5.42 11.57
C MET A 488 10.61 -4.12 12.34
N ASN A 489 11.64 -4.15 13.20
CA ASN A 489 12.09 -2.97 13.93
C ASN A 489 12.69 -1.88 13.01
N ASP A 490 13.29 -2.27 11.88
CA ASP A 490 13.84 -1.32 10.91
C ASP A 490 12.69 -0.56 10.21
N PHE A 491 11.59 -1.26 9.89
CA PHE A 491 10.36 -0.62 9.40
C PHE A 491 9.73 0.32 10.43
N GLN A 492 9.67 -0.08 11.71
CA GLN A 492 9.14 0.78 12.77
C GLN A 492 9.98 2.05 12.97
N THR A 493 11.29 1.96 12.78
CA THR A 493 12.19 3.12 12.82
C THR A 493 11.96 4.01 11.61
N ALA A 494 11.85 3.43 10.41
CA ALA A 494 11.58 4.16 9.18
C ALA A 494 10.23 4.92 9.20
N LEU A 495 9.20 4.35 9.83
CA LEU A 495 7.90 5.02 9.99
C LEU A 495 7.95 6.30 10.83
N ARG A 496 8.99 6.50 11.65
CA ARG A 496 9.16 7.72 12.45
C ARG A 496 9.73 8.88 11.63
N GLU A 497 10.41 8.58 10.52
CA GLU A 497 11.06 9.59 9.67
C GLU A 497 10.21 9.95 8.44
N ILE A 498 9.34 9.04 7.99
CA ILE A 498 8.55 9.25 6.77
C ILE A 498 7.17 9.80 7.11
N GLU A 499 6.90 10.99 6.58
CA GLU A 499 5.57 11.59 6.61
C GLU A 499 4.75 11.21 5.36
N PRO A 500 3.46 10.87 5.49
CA PRO A 500 2.61 10.62 4.33
C PRO A 500 2.46 11.85 3.44
N SER A 501 2.56 11.66 2.13
CA SER A 501 2.38 12.73 1.14
C SER A 501 0.94 13.28 1.10
N THR A 502 -0.02 12.55 1.69
CA THR A 502 -1.45 12.86 1.70
C THR A 502 -1.92 13.73 2.87
N ILE A 503 -1.03 14.16 3.79
CA ILE A 503 -1.42 15.01 4.95
C ILE A 503 -2.18 16.28 4.55
N ARG A 504 -2.03 16.72 3.29
CA ARG A 504 -2.69 17.91 2.74
C ARG A 504 -4.16 17.69 2.34
N GLU A 505 -4.66 16.46 2.38
CA GLU A 505 -5.95 16.09 1.83
C GLU A 505 -6.79 15.28 2.84
N VAL A 506 -8.00 15.78 3.16
CA VAL A 506 -8.92 15.27 4.20
C VAL A 506 -8.99 13.74 4.22
N TYR A 507 -8.65 13.16 5.38
CA TYR A 507 -8.58 11.72 5.63
C TYR A 507 -9.98 11.07 5.59
N VAL A 508 -10.08 9.97 4.86
CA VAL A 508 -11.13 8.98 5.06
C VAL A 508 -10.54 7.96 6.03
N GLU A 509 -10.98 7.99 7.27
CA GLU A 509 -10.62 7.00 8.29
C GLU A 509 -11.56 5.81 8.17
N VAL A 510 -11.05 4.60 8.38
CA VAL A 510 -11.88 3.44 8.73
C VAL A 510 -11.75 3.31 10.24
N SER A 511 -12.86 3.47 10.96
CA SER A 511 -12.91 3.38 12.40
C SER A 511 -12.78 1.93 12.87
N GLU A 512 -11.88 1.65 13.81
CA GLU A 512 -11.70 0.30 14.38
C GLU A 512 -12.63 0.03 15.58
N THR A 513 -13.24 1.06 16.16
CA THR A 513 -14.09 0.96 17.36
C THR A 513 -15.38 0.21 17.04
N SER A 514 -15.71 -0.84 17.80
CA SER A 514 -16.97 -1.60 17.70
C SER A 514 -18.02 -1.08 18.67
N TRP A 515 -19.27 -1.53 18.53
CA TRP A 515 -20.32 -1.32 19.54
C TRP A 515 -19.99 -1.92 20.90
N ASP A 516 -19.15 -2.95 20.91
CA ASP A 516 -18.67 -3.62 22.13
C ASP A 516 -17.73 -2.72 22.95
N ASP A 517 -17.13 -1.72 22.31
CA ASP A 517 -16.23 -0.75 22.95
C ASP A 517 -16.99 0.45 23.53
N VAL A 518 -18.29 0.56 23.27
CA VAL A 518 -19.16 1.62 23.80
C VAL A 518 -20.08 1.04 24.87
N GLY A 519 -19.83 1.33 26.13
CA GLY A 519 -20.70 0.90 27.23
C GLY A 519 -21.98 1.72 27.34
N GLY A 520 -23.13 1.07 27.53
CA GLY A 520 -24.43 1.72 27.79
C GLY A 520 -25.14 2.28 26.56
N LEU A 521 -26.09 3.21 26.78
CA LEU A 521 -26.83 3.97 25.74
C LEU A 521 -27.64 3.11 24.76
N GLN A 522 -28.20 1.98 25.19
CA GLN A 522 -28.86 1.02 24.29
C GLN A 522 -29.95 1.66 23.43
N LYS A 523 -30.79 2.51 24.03
CA LYS A 523 -31.84 3.24 23.30
C LYS A 523 -31.30 4.10 22.16
N VAL A 524 -30.15 4.73 22.37
CA VAL A 524 -29.49 5.57 21.37
C VAL A 524 -28.84 4.71 20.30
N LYS A 525 -28.21 3.59 20.67
CA LYS A 525 -27.68 2.61 19.72
C LYS A 525 -28.77 2.13 18.77
N ASP A 526 -29.87 1.64 19.32
CA ASP A 526 -31.02 1.14 18.55
C ASP A 526 -31.54 2.24 17.60
N MET A 527 -31.70 3.48 18.08
CA MET A 527 -32.14 4.61 17.25
C MET A 527 -31.18 4.93 16.10
N LEU A 528 -29.87 4.87 16.32
CA LEU A 528 -28.86 5.11 15.27
C LEU A 528 -28.82 3.95 14.27
N THR A 529 -28.94 2.71 14.74
CA THR A 529 -29.05 1.51 13.92
C THR A 529 -30.25 1.60 12.98
N GLU A 530 -31.43 1.97 13.50
CA GLU A 530 -32.64 2.19 12.70
C GLU A 530 -32.49 3.32 11.68
N SER A 531 -31.79 4.40 12.07
CA SER A 531 -31.69 5.61 11.26
C SER A 531 -30.63 5.55 10.16
N VAL A 532 -29.57 4.76 10.35
CA VAL A 532 -28.38 4.75 9.49
C VAL A 532 -28.16 3.38 8.85
N GLU A 533 -28.26 2.30 9.60
CA GLU A 533 -27.98 0.95 9.10
C GLU A 533 -29.14 0.41 8.24
N TRP A 534 -30.39 0.57 8.70
CA TRP A 534 -31.55 0.04 7.97
C TRP A 534 -31.76 0.64 6.58
N PRO A 535 -31.58 1.95 6.35
CA PRO A 535 -31.63 2.52 5.00
C PRO A 535 -30.58 1.93 4.05
N LEU A 536 -29.40 1.56 4.57
CA LEU A 536 -28.31 0.98 3.78
C LEU A 536 -28.55 -0.50 3.48
N LEU A 537 -29.05 -1.27 4.45
CA LEU A 537 -29.29 -2.71 4.30
C LEU A 537 -30.60 -3.03 3.56
N TYR A 538 -31.65 -2.21 3.73
CA TYR A 538 -33.00 -2.51 3.24
C TYR A 538 -33.61 -1.39 2.38
N PRO A 539 -32.95 -0.94 1.30
CA PRO A 539 -33.45 0.15 0.45
C PRO A 539 -34.85 -0.14 -0.13
N ASP A 540 -35.13 -1.40 -0.50
CA ASP A 540 -36.41 -1.82 -1.08
C ASP A 540 -37.60 -1.60 -0.13
N LEU A 541 -37.39 -1.73 1.18
CA LEU A 541 -38.44 -1.51 2.18
C LEU A 541 -38.78 -0.02 2.29
N TYR A 542 -37.76 0.85 2.24
CA TYR A 542 -37.96 2.31 2.25
C TYR A 542 -38.68 2.81 1.00
N GLU A 543 -38.36 2.26 -0.17
CA GLU A 543 -39.07 2.57 -1.42
C GLU A 543 -40.54 2.18 -1.36
N LYS A 544 -40.85 0.98 -0.86
CA LYS A 544 -42.23 0.51 -0.68
C LYS A 544 -42.99 1.34 0.36
N ALA A 545 -42.32 1.71 1.44
CA ALA A 545 -42.89 2.53 2.49
C ALA A 545 -43.03 4.02 2.08
N ARG A 546 -42.36 4.45 1.00
CA ARG A 546 -42.26 5.85 0.56
C ARG A 546 -41.76 6.78 1.66
N VAL A 547 -40.86 6.28 2.50
CA VAL A 547 -40.23 7.05 3.58
C VAL A 547 -38.85 7.47 3.11
N THR A 548 -38.54 8.76 3.25
CA THR A 548 -37.19 9.27 3.02
C THR A 548 -36.32 9.02 4.25
N PRO A 549 -35.12 8.42 4.11
CA PRO A 549 -34.21 8.26 5.23
C PRO A 549 -33.74 9.63 5.74
N PRO A 550 -33.40 9.74 7.03
CA PRO A 550 -32.88 10.98 7.60
C PRO A 550 -31.53 11.33 6.96
N ARG A 551 -31.33 12.60 6.61
CA ARG A 551 -30.08 13.05 5.95
C ARG A 551 -29.02 13.47 6.94
N GLY A 552 -29.46 14.04 8.06
CA GLY A 552 -28.59 14.57 9.10
C GLY A 552 -29.04 14.14 10.50
N ILE A 553 -28.06 13.75 11.32
CA ILE A 553 -28.24 13.39 12.72
C ILE A 553 -27.39 14.32 13.58
N LEU A 554 -27.98 14.94 14.60
CA LEU A 554 -27.30 15.79 15.56
C LEU A 554 -27.23 15.11 16.93
N LEU A 555 -26.02 14.83 17.42
CA LEU A 555 -25.75 14.32 18.76
C LEU A 555 -25.56 15.48 19.76
N ALA A 556 -26.60 15.76 20.55
CA ALA A 556 -26.61 16.77 21.62
C ALA A 556 -26.44 16.12 23.00
N GLY A 557 -25.99 16.87 24.02
CA GLY A 557 -25.67 16.33 25.35
C GLY A 557 -24.36 16.85 25.94
N PRO A 558 -24.05 16.54 27.21
CA PRO A 558 -22.94 17.14 27.95
C PRO A 558 -21.56 16.67 27.44
N PRO A 559 -20.49 17.43 27.72
CA PRO A 559 -19.13 17.03 27.38
C PRO A 559 -18.76 15.72 28.09
N GLY A 560 -18.02 14.85 27.42
CA GLY A 560 -17.59 13.56 28.00
C GLY A 560 -18.62 12.42 27.93
N SER A 561 -19.74 12.62 27.22
CA SER A 561 -20.77 11.59 26.97
C SER A 561 -20.44 10.61 25.84
N GLY A 562 -19.24 10.70 25.23
CA GLY A 562 -18.79 9.74 24.23
C GLY A 562 -19.35 9.93 22.81
N LYS A 563 -19.88 11.11 22.46
CA LYS A 563 -20.41 11.44 21.11
C LYS A 563 -19.49 11.04 19.96
N THR A 564 -18.20 11.38 20.07
CA THR A 564 -17.18 11.06 19.07
C THR A 564 -16.93 9.56 18.98
N LEU A 565 -16.97 8.83 20.11
CA LEU A 565 -16.84 7.36 20.14
C LEU A 565 -18.06 6.69 19.51
N LEU A 566 -19.26 7.19 19.79
CA LEU A 566 -20.52 6.70 19.22
C LEU A 566 -20.53 6.83 17.69
N ALA A 567 -20.09 7.99 17.17
CA ALA A 567 -19.99 8.23 15.73
C ALA A 567 -19.00 7.27 15.04
N ARG A 568 -17.86 6.99 15.68
CA ARG A 568 -16.86 6.03 15.18
C ARG A 568 -17.38 4.59 15.22
N ALA A 569 -18.07 4.19 16.30
CA ALA A 569 -18.66 2.85 16.40
C ALA A 569 -19.72 2.60 15.32
N LEU A 570 -20.57 3.60 15.07
CA LEU A 570 -21.58 3.54 14.02
C LEU A 570 -20.97 3.37 12.63
N ALA A 571 -19.89 4.08 12.33
CA ALA A 571 -19.23 3.97 11.03
C ALA A 571 -18.60 2.60 10.79
N ASN A 572 -18.03 1.99 11.83
CA ASN A 572 -17.51 0.63 11.75
C ASN A 572 -18.63 -0.40 11.52
N GLN A 573 -19.78 -0.28 12.20
CA GLN A 573 -20.89 -1.20 12.00
C GLN A 573 -21.45 -1.13 10.58
N CYS A 574 -21.60 0.08 10.03
CA CYS A 574 -22.12 0.26 8.68
C CYS A 574 -21.11 -0.08 7.57
N ASP A 575 -19.87 -0.49 7.91
CA ASP A 575 -18.74 -0.66 6.99
C ASP A 575 -18.60 0.54 6.03
N ALA A 576 -18.84 1.74 6.58
CA ALA A 576 -18.93 2.98 5.82
C ALA A 576 -17.67 3.81 5.98
N SER A 577 -17.31 4.55 4.93
CA SER A 577 -16.18 5.49 4.97
C SER A 577 -16.45 6.59 6.00
N PHE A 578 -15.54 6.80 6.98
CA PHE A 578 -15.71 7.80 8.04
C PHE A 578 -14.85 9.03 7.77
N ILE A 579 -15.49 10.20 7.64
CA ILE A 579 -14.79 11.48 7.48
C ILE A 579 -15.02 12.32 8.73
N SER A 580 -14.02 12.43 9.60
CA SER A 580 -14.09 13.24 10.82
C SER A 580 -13.54 14.64 10.58
N ILE A 581 -14.32 15.67 10.89
CA ILE A 581 -13.92 17.07 10.79
C ILE A 581 -14.18 17.74 12.13
N LYS A 582 -13.13 18.31 12.72
CA LYS A 582 -13.25 19.11 13.94
C LYS A 582 -13.57 20.56 13.58
N GLY A 583 -14.52 21.19 14.28
CA GLY A 583 -14.94 22.57 14.04
C GLY A 583 -13.78 23.57 13.85
N PRO A 584 -12.77 23.59 14.75
CA PRO A 584 -11.62 24.49 14.63
C PRO A 584 -10.71 24.25 13.41
N GLU A 585 -10.70 23.04 12.83
CA GLU A 585 -9.88 22.74 11.66
C GLU A 585 -10.39 23.45 10.40
N LEU A 586 -11.69 23.68 10.30
CA LEU A 586 -12.30 24.39 9.16
C LEU A 586 -11.97 25.88 9.15
N LEU A 587 -11.74 26.47 10.33
CA LEU A 587 -11.35 27.88 10.47
C LEU A 587 -9.84 28.10 10.27
N SER A 588 -9.00 27.17 10.72
CA SER A 588 -7.55 27.33 10.75
C SER A 588 -6.84 26.92 9.45
N LYS A 589 -7.28 25.85 8.78
CA LYS A 589 -6.62 25.34 7.56
C LYS A 589 -6.89 26.23 6.33
N TRP A 590 -7.92 27.07 6.36
CA TRP A 590 -8.45 27.75 5.18
C TRP A 590 -8.71 29.24 5.44
N VAL A 591 -7.67 30.01 5.71
CA VAL A 591 -7.80 31.48 5.78
C VAL A 591 -8.10 32.01 4.37
N GLY A 592 -9.38 32.31 4.10
CA GLY A 592 -9.85 32.90 2.83
C GLY A 592 -10.57 31.96 1.86
N GLU A 593 -10.55 30.63 2.07
CA GLU A 593 -11.17 29.64 1.17
C GLU A 593 -11.99 28.52 1.89
N SER A 594 -12.47 28.75 3.11
CA SER A 594 -13.19 27.73 3.89
C SER A 594 -14.43 27.14 3.18
N GLU A 595 -15.07 27.88 2.28
CA GLU A 595 -16.20 27.41 1.45
C GLU A 595 -15.79 26.33 0.44
N ARG A 596 -14.60 26.47 -0.17
CA ARG A 596 -14.07 25.48 -1.14
C ARG A 596 -13.79 24.16 -0.44
N GLY A 597 -13.25 24.21 0.78
CA GLY A 597 -12.98 23.03 1.59
C GLY A 597 -14.23 22.20 1.87
N ILE A 598 -15.35 22.83 2.25
CA ILE A 598 -16.63 22.12 2.49
C ILE A 598 -17.12 21.44 1.21
N ARG A 599 -17.10 22.14 0.07
CA ARG A 599 -17.51 21.55 -1.22
C ARG A 599 -16.64 20.35 -1.60
N GLU A 600 -15.35 20.42 -1.31
CA GLU A 600 -14.44 19.31 -1.57
C GLU A 600 -14.71 18.11 -0.65
N ILE A 601 -14.99 18.34 0.63
CA ILE A 601 -15.41 17.30 1.59
C ILE A 601 -16.64 16.55 1.07
N PHE A 602 -17.71 17.26 0.71
CA PHE A 602 -18.93 16.64 0.21
C PHE A 602 -18.71 15.92 -1.12
N ARG A 603 -17.88 16.47 -2.02
CA ARG A 603 -17.50 15.79 -3.27
C ARG A 603 -16.75 14.49 -3.00
N ARG A 604 -15.82 14.48 -2.03
CA ARG A 604 -15.08 13.27 -1.63
C ARG A 604 -16.03 12.24 -1.02
N ALA A 605 -16.92 12.66 -0.14
CA ALA A 605 -17.96 11.79 0.44
C ALA A 605 -18.84 11.16 -0.65
N LYS A 606 -19.24 11.93 -1.68
CA LYS A 606 -19.97 11.42 -2.86
C LYS A 606 -19.21 10.34 -3.62
N HIS A 607 -17.89 10.49 -3.76
CA HIS A 607 -17.05 9.47 -4.42
C HIS A 607 -16.76 8.24 -3.55
N ALA A 608 -16.87 8.39 -2.22
CA ALA A 608 -16.61 7.37 -1.21
C ALA A 608 -17.90 6.73 -0.65
N ALA A 609 -19.06 7.00 -1.25
CA ALA A 609 -20.34 6.44 -0.81
C ALA A 609 -20.34 4.90 -0.83
N PRO A 610 -20.87 4.22 0.21
CA PRO A 610 -21.51 4.77 1.41
C PRO A 610 -20.53 5.43 2.40
N CYS A 611 -20.86 6.64 2.87
CA CYS A 611 -19.95 7.47 3.67
C CYS A 611 -20.70 8.24 4.77
N ILE A 612 -20.11 8.29 5.96
CA ILE A 612 -20.57 9.08 7.09
C ILE A 612 -19.62 10.27 7.28
N ILE A 613 -20.18 11.48 7.21
CA ILE A 613 -19.45 12.73 7.47
C ILE A 613 -19.74 13.15 8.90
N PHE A 614 -18.72 13.17 9.76
CA PHE A 614 -18.83 13.54 11.16
C PHE A 614 -18.24 14.94 11.43
N PHE A 615 -19.09 15.88 11.84
CA PHE A 615 -18.71 17.21 12.29
C PHE A 615 -18.67 17.24 13.83
N ASP A 616 -17.46 17.24 14.40
CA ASP A 616 -17.27 17.41 15.84
C ASP A 616 -17.20 18.89 16.21
N GLU A 617 -17.74 19.26 17.37
CA GLU A 617 -17.80 20.65 17.85
C GLU A 617 -18.41 21.62 16.82
N ILE A 618 -19.56 21.27 16.25
CA ILE A 618 -20.24 22.13 15.26
C ILE A 618 -20.65 23.49 15.85
N ASP A 619 -20.81 23.57 17.17
CA ASP A 619 -21.08 24.81 17.91
C ASP A 619 -19.93 25.84 17.79
N ALA A 620 -18.68 25.40 17.58
CA ALA A 620 -17.57 26.31 17.28
C ALA A 620 -17.72 27.04 15.93
N LEU A 621 -18.44 26.43 14.98
CA LEU A 621 -18.72 26.98 13.66
C LEU A 621 -20.07 27.68 13.57
N ALA A 622 -21.04 27.20 14.37
CA ALA A 622 -22.46 27.53 14.26
C ALA A 622 -22.99 28.35 15.44
N MET A 623 -22.20 29.28 15.98
CA MET A 623 -22.67 30.20 17.02
C MET A 623 -23.87 31.01 16.53
N ARG A 624 -24.95 31.04 17.32
CA ARG A 624 -26.12 31.88 17.10
C ARG A 624 -25.72 33.33 16.81
N ARG A 625 -26.37 33.91 15.79
CA ARG A 625 -26.27 35.34 15.46
C ARG A 625 -26.53 36.19 16.71
N SER A 626 -25.48 36.73 17.33
CA SER A 626 -25.65 37.87 18.21
C SER A 626 -25.89 39.09 17.31
N SER A 627 -27.08 39.66 17.39
CA SER A 627 -27.32 41.03 16.94
C SER A 627 -26.32 41.95 17.64
N ASP A 628 -25.64 42.82 16.87
CA ASP A 628 -24.57 43.73 17.28
C ASP A 628 -23.20 43.11 17.60
N THR A 629 -22.35 42.97 16.58
CA THR A 629 -21.04 43.67 16.47
C THR A 629 -20.19 43.14 15.29
N GLY A 630 -19.77 44.04 14.39
CA GLY A 630 -18.53 44.01 13.57
C GLY A 630 -18.21 42.83 12.62
N ALA A 631 -17.97 43.16 11.35
CA ALA A 631 -17.28 42.50 10.22
C ALA A 631 -16.73 41.03 10.31
N ASP A 632 -16.29 40.52 11.45
CA ASP A 632 -15.67 39.19 11.60
C ASP A 632 -16.68 38.04 11.70
N GLY A 633 -17.96 38.32 12.00
CA GLY A 633 -19.05 37.33 11.97
C GLY A 633 -19.44 36.82 10.57
N SER A 634 -18.79 37.32 9.50
CA SER A 634 -19.16 37.02 8.11
C SER A 634 -18.61 35.68 7.59
N VAL A 635 -17.49 35.19 8.13
CA VAL A 635 -16.84 33.97 7.65
C VAL A 635 -17.62 32.72 8.10
N GLY A 636 -17.98 32.65 9.39
CA GLY A 636 -18.79 31.56 9.92
C GLY A 636 -20.17 31.46 9.26
N ALA A 637 -20.84 32.59 9.04
CA ALA A 637 -22.14 32.63 8.37
C ALA A 637 -22.09 32.11 6.93
N ARG A 638 -21.02 32.41 6.19
CA ARG A 638 -20.79 31.91 4.83
C ARG A 638 -20.51 30.41 4.79
N ILE A 639 -19.71 29.91 5.73
CA ILE A 639 -19.44 28.48 5.92
C ILE A 639 -20.75 27.72 6.18
N ILE A 640 -21.61 28.21 7.09
CA ILE A 640 -22.91 27.60 7.38
C ILE A 640 -23.80 27.61 6.13
N ALA A 641 -23.88 28.74 5.41
CA ALA A 641 -24.67 28.81 4.19
C ALA A 641 -24.20 27.79 3.13
N GLN A 642 -22.88 27.60 2.99
CA GLN A 642 -22.33 26.58 2.08
C GLN A 642 -22.64 25.16 2.57
N LEU A 643 -22.47 24.86 3.86
CA LEU A 643 -22.83 23.56 4.45
C LEU A 643 -24.30 23.22 4.21
N LEU A 644 -25.20 24.18 4.42
CA LEU A 644 -26.63 24.03 4.16
C LEU A 644 -26.92 23.76 2.68
N THR A 645 -26.24 24.48 1.78
CA THR A 645 -26.39 24.28 0.33
C THR A 645 -25.93 22.88 -0.10
N GLU A 646 -24.83 22.39 0.46
CA GLU A 646 -24.34 21.03 0.17
C GLU A 646 -25.28 19.97 0.76
N MET A 647 -25.78 20.14 1.99
CA MET A 647 -26.76 19.22 2.61
C MET A 647 -28.08 19.15 1.84
N ASP A 648 -28.61 20.31 1.43
CA ASP A 648 -29.83 20.39 0.62
C ASP A 648 -29.59 19.74 -0.77
N GLY A 649 -28.36 19.84 -1.30
CA GLY A 649 -27.92 19.28 -2.59
C GLY A 649 -27.54 17.79 -2.60
N ILE A 650 -27.59 17.09 -1.46
CA ILE A 650 -27.44 15.63 -1.41
C ILE A 650 -28.78 15.01 -1.81
N GLU A 651 -28.86 14.41 -2.99
CA GLU A 651 -30.03 13.62 -3.35
C GLU A 651 -30.02 12.34 -2.50
N GLY A 652 -31.18 11.96 -1.94
CA GLY A 652 -31.32 10.84 -0.98
C GLY A 652 -30.96 9.43 -1.50
N ARG A 653 -30.28 9.35 -2.66
CA ARG A 653 -29.79 8.13 -3.30
C ARG A 653 -28.26 7.99 -3.22
N GLU A 654 -27.53 8.99 -2.74
CA GLU A 654 -26.07 8.96 -2.71
C GLU A 654 -25.50 8.20 -1.49
N GLY A 655 -26.33 7.69 -0.56
CA GLY A 655 -25.85 6.89 0.58
C GLY A 655 -24.90 7.66 1.51
N ILE A 656 -25.06 8.99 1.58
CA ILE A 656 -24.27 9.90 2.41
C ILE A 656 -25.10 10.31 3.61
N ILE A 657 -24.54 10.16 4.81
CA ILE A 657 -25.19 10.53 6.07
C ILE A 657 -24.31 11.55 6.78
N VAL A 658 -24.91 12.67 7.18
CA VAL A 658 -24.21 13.74 7.91
C VAL A 658 -24.50 13.58 9.39
N LEU A 659 -23.46 13.46 10.21
CA LEU A 659 -23.57 13.36 11.66
C LEU A 659 -22.82 14.54 12.29
N ALA A 660 -23.44 15.24 13.24
CA ALA A 660 -22.82 16.37 13.92
C ALA A 660 -22.90 16.17 15.43
N ALA A 661 -21.86 16.58 16.16
CA ALA A 661 -21.85 16.57 17.61
C ALA A 661 -21.78 17.99 18.17
N THR A 662 -22.56 18.23 19.23
CA THR A 662 -22.54 19.48 19.98
C THR A 662 -22.63 19.22 21.47
N ASN A 663 -21.92 20.03 22.25
CA ASN A 663 -22.06 20.07 23.70
C ASN A 663 -23.09 21.11 24.16
N ARG A 664 -23.45 22.04 23.27
CA ARG A 664 -24.29 23.21 23.55
C ARG A 664 -25.36 23.37 22.46
N PRO A 665 -26.41 22.54 22.46
CA PRO A 665 -27.47 22.60 21.46
C PRO A 665 -28.16 23.98 21.41
N GLU A 666 -28.17 24.71 22.53
CA GLU A 666 -28.72 26.06 22.63
C GLU A 666 -27.97 27.11 21.82
N LEU A 667 -26.70 26.87 21.46
CA LEU A 667 -25.88 27.80 20.69
C LEU A 667 -26.02 27.62 19.17
N ILE A 668 -26.66 26.54 18.70
CA ILE A 668 -26.79 26.22 17.29
C ILE A 668 -27.83 27.12 16.60
N ASP A 669 -27.54 27.53 15.37
CA ASP A 669 -28.48 28.24 14.50
C ASP A 669 -29.71 27.34 14.20
N PRO A 670 -30.95 27.78 14.51
CA PRO A 670 -32.17 27.04 14.18
C PRO A 670 -32.32 26.69 12.69
N ALA A 671 -31.59 27.34 11.78
CA ALA A 671 -31.56 26.98 10.37
C ALA A 671 -31.05 25.55 10.11
N LEU A 672 -30.16 25.03 10.96
CA LEU A 672 -29.60 23.68 10.85
C LEU A 672 -30.60 22.60 11.28
N LEU A 673 -31.50 22.92 12.21
CA LEU A 673 -32.51 22.02 12.79
C LEU A 673 -33.79 21.90 11.93
N ARG A 674 -33.81 22.50 10.74
CA ARG A 674 -34.99 22.45 9.87
C ARG A 674 -35.08 21.09 9.17
N PRO A 675 -36.30 20.57 8.92
CA PRO A 675 -36.49 19.34 8.15
C PRO A 675 -35.81 19.41 6.77
N GLY A 676 -35.14 18.34 6.38
CA GLY A 676 -34.26 18.21 5.21
C GLY A 676 -32.76 18.34 5.53
N ARG A 677 -32.40 18.68 6.78
CA ARG A 677 -31.02 18.91 7.24
C ARG A 677 -30.69 17.99 8.40
N PHE A 678 -30.63 18.50 9.64
CA PHE A 678 -30.57 17.66 10.83
C PHE A 678 -31.99 17.27 11.25
N ASP A 679 -32.48 16.20 10.64
CA ASP A 679 -33.84 15.67 10.83
C ASP A 679 -34.01 14.98 12.19
N LEU A 680 -32.93 14.38 12.68
CA LEU A 680 -32.91 13.64 13.94
C LEU A 680 -31.95 14.31 14.93
N VAL A 681 -32.49 14.73 16.07
CA VAL A 681 -31.69 15.20 17.21
C VAL A 681 -31.71 14.13 18.27
N VAL A 682 -30.54 13.60 18.58
CA VAL A 682 -30.32 12.58 19.61
C VAL A 682 -29.71 13.27 20.82
N GLU A 683 -30.44 13.30 21.92
CA GLU A 683 -29.95 13.83 23.19
C GLU A 683 -29.32 12.72 24.02
N LEU A 684 -28.08 12.97 24.46
CA LEU A 684 -27.32 12.10 25.35
C LEU A 684 -27.39 12.67 26.76
N ASP A 685 -27.88 11.86 27.69
CA ASP A 685 -27.93 12.19 29.10
C ASP A 685 -26.71 11.64 29.87
N TYR A 686 -26.63 11.99 31.16
CA TYR A 686 -25.67 11.36 32.05
C TYR A 686 -26.02 9.86 32.25
N PRO A 687 -25.02 8.97 32.28
CA PRO A 687 -25.27 7.53 32.32
C PRO A 687 -25.90 7.09 33.65
N ASN A 688 -26.88 6.21 33.55
CA ASN A 688 -27.53 5.53 34.68
C ASN A 688 -26.58 4.53 35.38
N GLU A 689 -26.94 4.00 36.54
CA GLU A 689 -26.11 3.02 37.27
C GLU A 689 -25.76 1.79 36.41
N GLU A 690 -26.75 1.24 35.70
CA GLU A 690 -26.54 0.11 34.77
C GLU A 690 -25.62 0.46 33.60
N GLU A 691 -25.72 1.68 33.07
CA GLU A 691 -24.88 2.14 31.97
C GLU A 691 -23.44 2.40 32.45
N ARG A 692 -23.27 2.97 33.66
CA ARG A 692 -21.96 3.16 34.28
C ARG A 692 -21.29 1.82 34.54
N ARG A 693 -22.02 0.82 35.02
CA ARG A 693 -21.51 -0.55 35.15
C ARG A 693 -20.97 -1.07 33.83
N ALA A 694 -21.74 -0.97 32.74
CA ALA A 694 -21.31 -1.40 31.41
C ALA A 694 -20.06 -0.64 30.93
N ILE A 695 -19.98 0.68 31.19
CA ILE A 695 -18.80 1.50 30.86
C ILE A 695 -17.57 1.04 31.67
N PHE A 696 -17.72 0.74 32.95
CA PHE A 696 -16.64 0.17 33.76
C PHE A 696 -16.18 -1.19 33.22
N GLU A 697 -17.09 -2.10 32.91
CA GLU A 697 -16.75 -3.43 32.38
C GLU A 697 -15.90 -3.33 31.09
N VAL A 698 -16.24 -2.41 30.19
CA VAL A 698 -15.46 -2.16 28.96
C VAL A 698 -14.06 -1.65 29.29
N HIS A 699 -13.93 -0.60 30.11
CA HIS A 699 -12.63 -0.03 30.44
C HIS A 699 -11.75 -0.93 31.32
N MET A 700 -12.36 -1.90 31.99
CA MET A 700 -11.69 -2.88 32.85
C MET A 700 -11.16 -4.11 32.10
N ARG A 701 -11.73 -4.46 30.94
CA ARG A 701 -11.41 -5.69 30.18
C ARG A 701 -9.92 -5.87 29.87
N GLU A 702 -9.20 -4.78 29.60
CA GLU A 702 -7.77 -4.81 29.24
C GLU A 702 -6.82 -4.59 30.42
N ARG A 703 -7.35 -4.37 31.64
CA ARG A 703 -6.55 -3.97 32.80
C ARG A 703 -6.41 -5.12 33.79
N PRO A 704 -5.21 -5.32 34.36
CA PRO A 704 -5.03 -6.33 35.39
C PRO A 704 -5.62 -5.80 36.71
N ILE A 705 -6.86 -6.17 36.99
CA ILE A 705 -7.62 -5.74 38.16
C ILE A 705 -7.70 -6.88 39.16
N ALA A 706 -7.58 -6.56 40.44
CA ALA A 706 -7.70 -7.55 41.49
C ALA A 706 -9.16 -8.01 41.65
N PRO A 707 -9.41 -9.28 42.03
CA PRO A 707 -10.75 -9.87 42.08
C PRO A 707 -11.66 -9.27 43.17
N ASP A 708 -11.13 -8.41 44.03
CA ASP A 708 -11.84 -7.63 45.06
C ASP A 708 -12.61 -6.43 44.47
N VAL A 709 -12.32 -6.01 43.24
CA VAL A 709 -12.99 -4.87 42.60
C VAL A 709 -14.09 -5.36 41.67
N THR A 710 -15.34 -5.04 42.00
CA THR A 710 -16.49 -5.27 41.11
C THR A 710 -16.93 -3.98 40.40
N ALA A 711 -17.35 -4.10 39.14
CA ALA A 711 -17.88 -2.97 38.37
C ALA A 711 -19.19 -2.42 38.98
N GLU A 712 -19.97 -3.27 39.66
CA GLU A 712 -21.20 -2.90 40.35
C GLU A 712 -20.94 -1.93 41.51
N ASP A 713 -19.96 -2.24 42.36
CA ASP A 713 -19.62 -1.40 43.51
C ASP A 713 -19.08 -0.03 43.09
N LEU A 714 -18.32 0.02 42.00
CA LEU A 714 -17.83 1.28 41.46
C LEU A 714 -18.94 2.12 40.83
N ALA A 715 -19.87 1.50 40.10
CA ALA A 715 -20.99 2.20 39.46
C ALA A 715 -21.92 2.90 40.48
N ARG A 716 -22.09 2.31 41.67
CA ARG A 716 -22.82 2.91 42.81
C ARG A 716 -22.10 4.11 43.40
N ARG A 717 -20.78 4.07 43.47
CA ARG A 717 -19.96 5.13 44.09
C ARG A 717 -19.70 6.33 43.16
N THR A 718 -20.01 6.21 41.88
CA THR A 718 -19.74 7.23 40.86
C THR A 718 -21.01 7.80 40.25
N GLU A 719 -21.98 8.21 41.06
CA GLU A 719 -23.19 8.90 40.58
C GLU A 719 -22.86 10.23 39.89
N GLY A 720 -23.57 10.53 38.80
CA GLY A 720 -23.42 11.78 38.05
C GLY A 720 -22.11 11.94 37.28
N ARG A 721 -21.29 10.89 37.18
CA ARG A 721 -20.04 10.88 36.41
C ARG A 721 -20.29 10.56 34.94
N SER A 722 -19.60 11.27 34.05
CA SER A 722 -19.64 11.01 32.60
C SER A 722 -18.78 9.81 32.22
N GLY A 723 -18.92 9.30 30.99
CA GLY A 723 -18.07 8.21 30.48
C GLY A 723 -16.59 8.58 30.48
N ALA A 724 -16.24 9.81 30.11
CA ALA A 724 -14.87 10.32 30.17
C ALA A 724 -14.33 10.38 31.61
N ASP A 725 -15.18 10.68 32.59
CA ASP A 725 -14.77 10.70 34.00
C ASP A 725 -14.48 9.29 34.53
N ILE A 726 -15.29 8.32 34.13
CA ILE A 726 -15.09 6.90 34.46
C ILE A 726 -13.78 6.39 33.87
N GLU A 727 -13.49 6.72 32.61
CA GLU A 727 -12.20 6.43 31.97
C GLU A 727 -11.04 7.06 32.76
N ALA A 728 -11.18 8.33 33.15
CA ALA A 728 -10.17 9.06 33.91
C ALA A 728 -9.94 8.45 35.30
N ILE A 729 -10.98 8.00 36.00
CA ILE A 729 -10.89 7.28 37.29
C ILE A 729 -10.10 5.98 37.10
N CYS A 730 -10.45 5.18 36.10
CA CYS A 730 -9.74 3.94 35.81
C CYS A 730 -8.26 4.21 35.50
N ARG A 731 -7.98 5.21 34.65
CA ARG A 731 -6.60 5.58 34.25
C ARG A 731 -5.80 6.07 35.46
N ARG A 732 -6.43 6.84 36.35
CA ARG A 732 -5.79 7.31 37.58
C ARG A 732 -5.49 6.16 38.54
N ALA A 733 -6.42 5.23 38.74
CA ALA A 733 -6.20 4.04 39.56
C ALA A 733 -5.00 3.21 39.06
N ALA A 734 -4.88 3.02 37.73
CA ALA A 734 -3.74 2.34 37.12
C ALA A 734 -2.40 3.07 37.36
N LEU A 735 -2.39 4.41 37.25
CA LEU A 735 -1.20 5.23 37.54
C LEU A 735 -0.80 5.18 39.02
N LEU A 736 -1.77 5.14 39.94
CA LEU A 736 -1.51 4.98 41.37
C LEU A 736 -0.89 3.61 41.67
N ALA A 737 -1.43 2.54 41.09
CA ALA A 737 -0.85 1.19 41.19
C ALA A 737 0.59 1.14 40.62
N LEU A 738 0.85 1.79 39.49
CA LEU A 738 2.20 1.92 38.91
C LEU A 738 3.14 2.71 39.83
N ARG A 739 2.65 3.78 40.45
CA ARG A 739 3.43 4.60 41.38
C ARG A 739 3.80 3.81 42.64
N GLU A 740 2.89 2.99 43.16
CA GLU A 740 3.14 2.12 44.30
C GLU A 740 4.26 1.12 43.97
N GLN A 741 4.11 0.40 42.85
CA GLN A 741 5.06 -0.61 42.37
C GLN A 741 6.45 -0.03 42.04
N THR A 742 6.51 1.16 41.43
CA THR A 742 7.79 1.83 41.16
C THR A 742 8.44 2.35 42.44
N SER A 743 7.66 2.81 43.41
CA SER A 743 8.18 3.28 44.72
C SER A 743 8.72 2.12 45.55
N LEU A 744 8.05 0.96 45.51
CA LEU A 744 8.53 -0.31 46.08
C LEU A 744 9.85 -0.78 45.44
N LYS A 745 9.97 -0.70 44.11
CA LYS A 745 11.22 -1.03 43.40
C LYS A 745 12.36 -0.04 43.65
N GLN A 746 12.06 1.21 44.00
CA GLN A 746 13.05 2.25 44.29
C GLN A 746 13.41 2.37 45.79
N GLY A 747 12.84 1.54 46.67
CA GLY A 747 13.16 1.52 48.10
C GLY A 747 12.75 2.79 48.86
N LYS A 748 11.82 3.60 48.32
CA LYS A 748 11.29 4.78 49.01
C LYS A 748 10.03 4.39 49.77
N ALA A 749 9.97 4.75 51.06
CA ALA A 749 8.79 4.56 51.89
C ALA A 749 7.57 5.22 51.23
N LEU A 750 6.45 4.50 51.18
CA LEU A 750 5.16 5.02 50.72
C LEU A 750 4.85 6.32 51.47
N PRO A 751 4.43 7.40 50.78
CA PRO A 751 3.79 8.50 51.48
C PRO A 751 2.49 7.96 52.05
N LYS A 752 2.44 7.72 53.36
CA LYS A 752 1.17 7.51 54.06
C LYS A 752 0.29 8.74 53.80
N PRO A 753 -0.96 8.59 53.32
CA PRO A 753 -1.87 9.71 53.34
C PRO A 753 -2.16 10.02 54.81
N GLU A 754 -1.90 11.26 55.22
CA GLU A 754 -2.43 11.79 56.48
C GLU A 754 -3.96 11.83 56.35
N VAL A 755 -4.60 10.74 56.77
CA VAL A 755 -6.03 10.75 57.07
C VAL A 755 -6.19 11.67 58.28
N VAL A 756 -6.96 12.73 58.09
CA VAL A 756 -7.41 13.63 59.15
C VAL A 756 -8.04 12.78 60.24
N ALA A 757 -7.34 12.69 61.37
CA ALA A 757 -7.82 12.00 62.55
C ALA A 757 -9.00 12.76 63.16
N SER A 758 -10.21 12.29 62.90
CA SER A 758 -11.30 12.38 63.85
C SER A 758 -12.25 11.21 63.61
N GLU A 759 -12.39 10.38 64.65
CA GLU A 759 -13.43 9.35 64.81
C GLU A 759 -13.20 8.01 64.10
N VAL A 760 -12.30 7.16 64.62
CA VAL A 760 -12.62 5.78 65.05
C VAL A 760 -11.57 5.36 66.07
N GLN A 761 -11.81 5.67 67.35
CA GLN A 761 -11.01 5.21 68.47
C GLN A 761 -11.90 4.35 69.36
N GLN A 762 -12.23 3.15 68.89
CA GLN A 762 -12.92 2.10 69.66
C GLN A 762 -13.00 0.81 68.83
N ALA A 763 -11.88 0.10 68.63
CA ALA A 763 -11.85 -1.34 68.29
C ALA A 763 -10.41 -1.95 68.21
N VAL A 764 -9.41 -1.43 68.95
CA VAL A 764 -8.02 -1.93 68.85
C VAL A 764 -7.47 -2.44 70.20
N GLU A 765 -8.25 -3.22 70.94
CA GLU A 765 -7.73 -3.90 72.16
C GLU A 765 -7.93 -5.42 72.14
N THR A 766 -8.15 -6.04 70.97
CA THR A 766 -8.32 -7.51 70.93
C THR A 766 -7.74 -8.19 69.70
N THR A 767 -6.53 -7.81 69.27
CA THR A 767 -5.74 -8.72 68.39
C THR A 767 -4.23 -8.45 68.42
N GLU A 768 -3.64 -8.24 69.60
CA GLU A 768 -2.17 -8.12 69.75
C GLU A 768 -1.46 -9.45 70.06
N GLN A 769 -2.08 -10.61 69.81
CA GLN A 769 -1.48 -11.93 70.13
C GLN A 769 -1.34 -12.89 68.94
N ALA A 770 -1.29 -12.40 67.70
CA ALA A 770 -1.05 -13.27 66.53
C ALA A 770 0.04 -12.73 65.58
N GLN A 771 1.00 -11.94 66.07
CA GLN A 771 2.13 -11.42 65.28
C GLN A 771 3.47 -11.92 65.82
N GLU A 772 3.63 -13.23 65.92
CA GLU A 772 4.94 -13.89 65.96
C GLU A 772 4.86 -15.10 65.02
N GLU A 773 5.17 -14.86 63.74
CA GLU A 773 5.64 -15.79 62.69
C GLU A 773 5.22 -15.28 61.30
N ALA A 774 6.01 -14.35 60.74
CA ALA A 774 6.12 -14.18 59.30
C ALA A 774 7.47 -13.51 58.98
N GLN A 775 8.36 -14.28 58.36
CA GLN A 775 9.63 -13.80 57.80
C GLN A 775 9.36 -12.65 56.80
N PRO A 776 10.30 -11.70 56.60
CA PRO A 776 10.16 -10.73 55.51
C PRO A 776 10.14 -11.48 54.17
N PRO A 777 9.15 -11.26 53.28
CA PRO A 777 9.11 -12.00 52.03
C PRO A 777 10.33 -11.62 51.19
N THR A 778 11.04 -12.67 50.76
CA THR A 778 12.14 -12.62 49.82
C THR A 778 11.73 -11.99 48.50
N THR A 779 12.67 -11.25 47.91
CA THR A 779 12.62 -10.53 46.62
C THR A 779 12.15 -11.32 45.39
N ALA A 780 11.84 -12.61 45.52
CA ALA A 780 11.31 -13.48 44.47
C ALA A 780 9.77 -13.42 44.32
N GLU A 781 9.02 -12.96 45.33
CA GLU A 781 7.55 -12.83 45.27
C GLU A 781 7.07 -11.49 44.67
N LEU A 782 7.96 -10.51 44.50
CA LEU A 782 7.68 -9.20 43.89
C LEU A 782 7.25 -9.28 42.41
N THR A 783 7.19 -10.49 41.85
CA THR A 783 6.79 -10.81 40.48
C THR A 783 5.40 -11.44 40.40
N SER A 784 4.64 -11.57 41.50
CA SER A 784 3.27 -12.06 41.46
C SER A 784 2.29 -10.92 41.16
N MET A 785 2.05 -10.72 39.86
CA MET A 785 0.97 -9.97 39.22
C MET A 785 0.79 -8.51 39.69
N PHE A 786 1.25 -7.58 38.84
CA PHE A 786 0.81 -6.18 38.88
C PHE A 786 -0.73 -6.15 38.80
N LEU A 787 -1.41 -5.82 39.89
CA LEU A 787 -2.87 -5.78 39.98
C LEU A 787 -3.34 -4.44 40.56
N ILE A 788 -4.38 -3.87 39.96
CA ILE A 788 -5.04 -2.66 40.46
C ILE A 788 -6.04 -3.07 41.54
N ARG A 789 -5.74 -2.71 42.80
CA ARG A 789 -6.58 -2.94 43.99
C ARG A 789 -7.70 -1.92 44.16
N ALA A 790 -8.70 -2.24 44.98
CA ALA A 790 -9.80 -1.35 45.33
C ALA A 790 -9.35 0.01 45.88
N GLU A 791 -8.35 0.03 46.77
CA GLU A 791 -7.79 1.26 47.39
C GLU A 791 -7.37 2.33 46.36
N HIS A 792 -6.82 1.89 45.22
CA HIS A 792 -6.42 2.79 44.14
C HIS A 792 -7.61 3.44 43.45
N PHE A 793 -8.73 2.73 43.31
CA PHE A 793 -9.97 3.29 42.78
C PHE A 793 -10.61 4.26 43.77
N GLU A 794 -10.55 3.97 45.08
CA GLU A 794 -11.08 4.88 46.10
C GLU A 794 -10.35 6.22 46.10
N LEU A 795 -9.02 6.19 46.12
CA LEU A 795 -8.19 7.39 46.05
C LEU A 795 -8.42 8.16 44.75
N ALA A 796 -8.58 7.46 43.63
CA ALA A 796 -8.89 8.09 42.35
C ALA A 796 -10.27 8.78 42.34
N ILE A 797 -11.28 8.17 42.97
CA ILE A 797 -12.63 8.74 43.10
C ILE A 797 -12.59 9.97 44.02
N GLN A 798 -11.86 9.91 45.14
CA GLN A 798 -11.71 11.03 46.07
C GLN A 798 -11.01 12.23 45.41
N GLU A 799 -9.85 12.02 44.78
CA GLU A 799 -9.12 13.10 44.08
C GLU A 799 -9.96 13.72 42.96
N GLN A 800 -10.75 12.93 42.24
CA GLN A 800 -11.66 13.46 41.22
C GLN A 800 -12.81 14.25 41.83
N THR A 801 -13.36 13.81 42.96
CA THR A 801 -14.44 14.52 43.65
C THR A 801 -13.97 15.88 44.15
N GLU A 802 -12.78 15.97 44.75
CA GLU A 802 -12.17 17.23 45.16
C GLU A 802 -11.95 18.20 43.98
N ARG A 803 -11.52 17.68 42.82
CA ARG A 803 -11.36 18.50 41.61
C ARG A 803 -12.68 19.09 41.13
N TYR A 804 -13.74 18.30 41.14
CA TYR A 804 -15.07 18.76 40.75
C TYR A 804 -15.61 19.83 41.69
N GLU A 805 -15.47 19.64 43.00
CA GLU A 805 -15.88 20.64 43.98
C GLU A 805 -15.11 21.95 43.83
N ALA A 806 -13.80 21.88 43.56
CA ALA A 806 -12.97 23.04 43.29
C ALA A 806 -13.38 23.77 41.99
N GLN A 807 -13.79 23.03 40.97
CA GLN A 807 -14.25 23.57 39.69
C GLN A 807 -15.63 24.21 39.81
N GLN A 808 -16.59 23.56 40.47
CA GLN A 808 -17.91 24.14 40.75
C GLN A 808 -17.81 25.43 41.57
N LYS A 809 -16.97 25.46 42.61
CA LYS A 809 -16.71 26.68 43.40
C LYS A 809 -16.13 27.82 42.55
N LYS A 810 -15.31 27.52 41.54
CA LYS A 810 -14.79 28.51 40.59
C LYS A 810 -15.87 29.00 39.62
N GLU A 811 -16.65 28.08 39.04
CA GLU A 811 -17.72 28.40 38.10
C GLU A 811 -18.83 29.20 38.78
N GLU A 812 -19.26 28.84 39.99
CA GLU A 812 -20.22 29.64 40.77
C GLU A 812 -19.69 31.04 41.08
N LYS A 813 -18.38 31.16 41.35
CA LYS A 813 -17.74 32.46 41.58
C LYS A 813 -17.71 33.29 40.30
N GLN A 814 -17.44 32.68 39.15
CA GLN A 814 -17.49 33.31 37.83
C GLN A 814 -18.91 33.72 37.45
N GLN A 815 -19.91 32.85 37.61
CA GLN A 815 -21.31 33.15 37.34
C GLN A 815 -21.85 34.25 38.27
N LYS A 816 -21.44 34.27 39.55
CA LYS A 816 -21.76 35.39 40.46
C LYS A 816 -21.12 36.70 39.99
N LEU A 817 -19.90 36.65 39.45
CA LEU A 817 -19.21 37.81 38.89
C LEU A 817 -19.88 38.30 37.60
N GLU A 818 -20.26 37.39 36.71
CA GLU A 818 -20.95 37.68 35.44
C GLU A 818 -22.36 38.21 35.69
N ARG A 819 -23.16 37.60 36.57
CA ARG A 819 -24.46 38.16 36.99
C ARG A 819 -24.32 39.51 37.69
N GLY A 820 -23.25 39.69 38.47
CA GLY A 820 -22.92 40.99 39.06
C GLY A 820 -22.60 42.05 38.00
N ARG A 821 -21.87 41.66 36.94
CA ARG A 821 -21.53 42.51 35.80
C ARG A 821 -22.75 42.82 34.93
N GLU A 822 -23.61 41.84 34.67
CA GLU A 822 -24.88 42.00 33.95
C GLU A 822 -25.82 42.93 34.71
N ARG A 823 -25.99 42.75 36.02
CA ARG A 823 -26.77 43.69 36.85
C ARG A 823 -26.22 45.11 36.85
N LEU A 824 -24.88 45.27 36.84
CA LEU A 824 -24.25 46.59 36.74
C LEU A 824 -24.45 47.21 35.34
N LEU A 825 -24.48 46.39 34.29
CA LEU A 825 -24.77 46.83 32.92
C LEU A 825 -26.27 47.21 32.78
N GLU A 826 -27.19 46.44 33.36
CA GLU A 826 -28.61 46.78 33.45
C GLU A 826 -28.83 48.07 34.24
N MET A 827 -28.19 48.23 35.41
CA MET A 827 -28.25 49.46 36.21
C MET A 827 -27.63 50.68 35.50
N ALA A 828 -26.62 50.47 34.65
CA ALA A 828 -26.02 51.54 33.84
C ALA A 828 -26.90 51.90 32.63
N ALA A 829 -27.67 50.95 32.10
CA ALA A 829 -28.66 51.15 31.04
C ALA A 829 -29.94 51.85 31.55
N ASP A 830 -30.31 51.64 32.82
CA ASP A 830 -31.51 52.22 33.47
C ASP A 830 -31.34 53.67 33.98
N ARG A 831 -30.35 54.41 33.45
CA ARG A 831 -30.02 55.79 33.90
C ARG A 831 -31.08 56.87 33.61
N ASP A 832 -32.22 56.51 33.02
CA ASP A 832 -33.33 57.42 32.69
C ASP A 832 -34.56 57.28 33.61
N ASN A 833 -34.46 56.58 34.75
CA ASN A 833 -35.59 56.42 35.69
C ASN A 833 -35.47 57.31 36.95
N PRO A 834 -36.41 58.25 37.20
CA PRO A 834 -36.33 59.22 38.31
C PRO A 834 -36.64 58.70 39.73
N GLN A 835 -36.64 57.37 39.98
CA GLN A 835 -36.93 56.78 41.29
C GLN A 835 -35.91 55.72 41.79
N ALA A 836 -34.62 55.87 41.48
CA ALA A 836 -33.58 55.01 42.06
C ALA A 836 -33.08 55.56 43.42
N PRO A 837 -32.94 54.75 44.49
CA PRO A 837 -32.38 55.18 45.78
C PRO A 837 -30.87 55.48 45.72
N ASP A 838 -30.40 56.35 46.62
CA ASP A 838 -29.07 57.00 46.62
C ASP A 838 -27.85 56.08 46.50
N LEU A 839 -26.95 56.43 45.57
CA LEU A 839 -25.66 55.79 45.25
C LEU A 839 -24.50 56.16 46.20
N SER A 840 -24.77 56.69 47.39
CA SER A 840 -23.72 57.15 48.33
C SER A 840 -22.94 56.00 49.00
N THR A 841 -23.38 54.75 48.86
CA THR A 841 -22.74 53.57 49.48
C THR A 841 -21.74 52.84 48.56
N ALA A 842 -21.58 53.26 47.30
CA ALA A 842 -20.74 52.56 46.31
C ALA A 842 -19.40 53.26 45.98
N ALA A 843 -18.97 54.23 46.78
CA ALA A 843 -17.74 55.00 46.57
C ALA A 843 -16.40 54.23 46.61
N PRO A 844 -16.21 53.06 47.26
CA PRO A 844 -14.88 52.45 47.35
C PRO A 844 -14.40 51.73 46.07
N LEU A 845 -15.31 51.29 45.19
CA LEU A 845 -14.97 50.41 44.05
C LEU A 845 -14.51 51.15 42.79
N LEU A 846 -14.92 52.41 42.61
CA LEU A 846 -14.56 53.23 41.45
C LEU A 846 -13.14 53.84 41.56
N MET A 847 -12.56 53.93 42.76
CA MET A 847 -11.18 54.37 42.95
C MET A 847 -10.17 53.29 42.53
N LEU A 848 -10.45 52.02 42.83
CA LEU A 848 -9.54 50.89 42.56
C LEU A 848 -9.29 50.65 41.06
N VAL A 849 -10.25 50.97 40.19
CA VAL A 849 -10.14 50.78 38.73
C VAL A 849 -9.29 51.87 38.07
N LYS A 850 -9.23 53.08 38.66
CA LYS A 850 -8.37 54.16 38.16
C LYS A 850 -6.90 53.95 38.52
N ASP A 851 -6.63 53.44 39.72
CA ASP A 851 -5.25 53.17 40.17
C ASP A 851 -4.61 51.99 39.41
N ALA A 852 -5.37 50.94 39.08
CA ALA A 852 -4.85 49.78 38.34
C ALA A 852 -4.38 50.14 36.91
N ARG A 853 -5.09 51.04 36.21
CA ARG A 853 -4.68 51.49 34.87
C ARG A 853 -3.46 52.41 34.89
N PHE A 854 -3.31 53.20 35.95
CA PHE A 854 -2.15 54.08 36.13
C PHE A 854 -0.87 53.27 36.44
N TRP A 855 -0.96 52.28 37.32
CA TRP A 855 0.16 51.39 37.64
C TRP A 855 0.55 50.44 36.49
N MET A 856 -0.43 49.96 35.72
CA MET A 856 -0.15 49.13 34.54
C MET A 856 0.57 49.93 33.44
N GLY A 857 0.23 51.20 33.25
CA GLY A 857 0.94 52.10 32.33
C GLY A 857 2.39 52.36 32.74
N ILE A 858 2.65 52.55 34.03
CA ILE A 858 4.01 52.73 34.57
C ILE A 858 4.84 51.44 34.42
N ALA A 859 4.25 50.27 34.69
CA ALA A 859 4.93 48.99 34.54
C ALA A 859 5.37 48.72 33.09
N ILE A 860 4.52 49.05 32.11
CA ILE A 860 4.85 48.91 30.68
C ILE A 860 5.95 49.90 30.29
N ALA A 861 5.90 51.16 30.76
CA ALA A 861 6.94 52.14 30.49
C ALA A 861 8.31 51.74 31.08
N VAL A 862 8.33 51.19 32.30
CA VAL A 862 9.57 50.69 32.94
C VAL A 862 10.12 49.49 32.18
N LEU A 863 9.27 48.57 31.71
CA LEU A 863 9.69 47.41 30.93
C LEU A 863 10.31 47.80 29.57
N VAL A 864 9.74 48.81 28.91
CA VAL A 864 10.25 49.38 27.66
C VAL A 864 11.60 50.08 27.89
N ILE A 865 11.74 50.84 28.97
CA ILE A 865 13.01 51.50 29.33
C ILE A 865 14.09 50.46 29.68
N LEU A 866 13.74 49.39 30.39
CA LEU A 866 14.66 48.29 30.68
C LEU A 866 15.12 47.57 29.41
N LEU A 867 14.22 47.30 28.46
CA LEU A 867 14.55 46.71 27.16
C LEU A 867 15.48 47.62 26.32
N ILE A 868 15.26 48.94 26.35
CA ILE A 868 16.12 49.91 25.67
C ILE A 868 17.51 49.99 26.33
N LEU A 869 17.57 49.96 27.66
CA LEU A 869 18.84 49.91 28.41
C LEU A 869 19.60 48.59 28.17
N GLN A 870 18.88 47.47 28.07
CA GLN A 870 19.48 46.17 27.74
C GLN A 870 20.02 46.14 26.31
N MET A 871 19.33 46.76 25.35
CA MET A 871 19.85 46.93 23.98
C MET A 871 21.07 47.85 23.90
N PHE A 872 21.15 48.87 24.76
CA PHE A 872 22.34 49.75 24.83
C PHE A 872 23.55 49.06 25.47
N PHE A 873 23.33 48.18 26.46
CA PHE A 873 24.41 47.43 27.12
C PHE A 873 24.96 46.28 26.27
N LEU A 874 24.19 45.72 25.34
CA LEU A 874 24.66 44.69 24.40
C LEU A 874 25.42 45.25 23.18
N ARG A 875 25.51 46.57 23.04
CA ARG A 875 26.17 47.23 21.90
C ARG A 875 27.40 48.07 22.29
N GLY A 876 27.85 47.97 23.54
CA GLY A 876 29.05 48.61 24.08
C GLY A 876 30.22 47.65 24.23
#